data_AF-A0A4Q3D3R4-F1
#
_entry.id   AF-A0A4Q3D3R4-F1
#
_cell.length_a   1.000
_cell.length_b   1.000
_cell.length_c   1.000
_cell.angle_alpha   90.00
_cell.angle_beta   90.00
_cell.angle_gamma   90.00
#
_symmetry.space_group_name_H-M   'P 1'
#
loop_
_entity.id
_entity.type
_entity.pdbx_description
1 polymer ?
#
loop_
_entity_poly.entity_id
_entity_poly.type
_entity_poly.pdbx_seq_one_letter_code
_entity_poly.pdbx_strand_id
1 'polypeptide(L)'
;NNLDEFFRVRVASLRRMAALSKTAKASLEEAPDKTLNRIMNMVMEQNKDFDKTFAVIISELEKNNIFLKTEKQLNQAQKEFVRAYYDDHVRTQIVPLMIESIPQIPYLKDKSIYLACVMGSMSNPMMHRYSLIEVPTELPRFVVLPSGGKYKDIILLEDIIRFNLPQLFSAFGFDQFIGYVIKVTRDAEFDFDIDGDADLIGNLEKGLKSRKKGKATRFVYDKSIDKVLLEYLVKRLQLKKDNLVPGGRIHNFKDFMAFPASVFPDRLPKPEPITHPELIQPVRIMEVLTRKDILLNFPYHSFDPLIDLLREAAIDPHVESIKITCYRLAKNSQIANALLNAARNGKKVMAVLELKARFDEEANLKWRERLAEEGVNVILGITNMKIHAKICLIKKVEFGKVKQFGFISTGNFNEVTANFYGDHCLLTSNRQILADVGRVFTYLEKPEKNTALKACRVLPVSPITMRSAFIELMDKEIKHHKAGKSSGITIKLNSLVDEALMAKMTEAAIEGVKVNLIVRGICCMVSENKKFKKTIKAISIVDEYLEHARVFIFENAGDQKVYISSADWMVRNLDHRVEVACPIISKELKKDLINIINLQLAENDKARILDNQQRNNYIPRKEHEPVIRSQKKIYEYTKKEAEQSIKVKAK
;
A
#
# COMPACT_ATOMS: atom_id res chain seq x y z
N ASN A 1 6.71 8.85 2.65
CA ASN A 1 6.40 7.80 1.66
C ASN A 1 5.16 8.18 0.82
N ASN A 2 3.97 8.27 1.43
CA ASN A 2 2.72 8.53 0.70
C ASN A 2 2.73 9.83 -0.11
N LEU A 3 3.26 10.93 0.45
CA LEU A 3 3.39 12.19 -0.29
C LEU A 3 4.29 12.07 -1.52
N ASP A 4 5.37 11.27 -1.45
CA ASP A 4 6.26 11.06 -2.60
C ASP A 4 5.52 10.31 -3.73
N GLU A 5 4.74 9.29 -3.38
CA GLU A 5 3.89 8.57 -4.36
C GLU A 5 2.83 9.49 -4.96
N PHE A 6 2.16 10.30 -4.13
CA PHE A 6 1.14 11.25 -4.56
C PHE A 6 1.70 12.24 -5.59
N PHE A 7 2.89 12.80 -5.36
CA PHE A 7 3.53 13.69 -6.32
C PHE A 7 3.96 12.98 -7.59
N ARG A 8 4.54 11.79 -7.46
CA ARG A 8 5.06 11.00 -8.59
C ARG A 8 3.97 10.51 -9.52
N VAL A 9 2.76 10.29 -9.01
CA VAL A 9 1.67 9.64 -9.75
C VAL A 9 0.50 10.60 -9.96
N ARG A 10 -0.09 11.13 -8.88
CA ARG A 10 -1.34 11.90 -8.95
C ARG A 10 -1.07 13.32 -9.45
N VAL A 11 -0.13 14.04 -8.85
CA VAL A 11 0.23 15.41 -9.27
C VAL A 11 0.85 15.40 -10.67
N ALA A 12 1.71 14.42 -10.98
CA ALA A 12 2.24 14.20 -12.32
C ALA A 12 1.12 14.06 -13.38
N SER A 13 0.11 13.25 -13.09
CA SER A 13 -1.04 13.06 -13.98
C SER A 13 -1.86 14.32 -14.16
N LEU A 14 -2.13 15.05 -13.07
CA LEU A 14 -2.86 16.31 -13.12
C LEU A 14 -2.09 17.39 -13.91
N ARG A 15 -0.77 17.48 -13.76
CA ARG A 15 0.09 18.38 -14.57
C ARG A 15 0.04 18.04 -16.05
N ARG A 16 -0.01 16.74 -16.40
CA ARG A 16 -0.17 16.31 -17.80
C ARG A 16 -1.54 16.73 -18.36
N MET A 17 -2.62 16.55 -17.58
CA MET A 17 -3.95 17.03 -17.96
C MET A 17 -3.97 18.55 -18.16
N ALA A 18 -3.37 19.31 -17.26
CA ALA A 18 -3.26 20.77 -17.35
C ALA A 18 -2.54 21.24 -18.62
N ALA A 19 -1.49 20.52 -19.03
CA ALA A 19 -0.76 20.83 -20.25
C ALA A 19 -1.61 20.55 -21.50
N LEU A 20 -2.39 19.48 -21.51
CA LEU A 20 -3.26 19.11 -22.63
C LEU A 20 -4.53 19.95 -22.73
N SER A 21 -5.15 20.32 -21.60
CA SER A 21 -6.36 21.16 -21.61
C SER A 21 -6.09 22.53 -22.23
N LYS A 22 -4.88 23.07 -22.06
CA LYS A 22 -4.40 24.28 -22.76
C LYS A 22 -4.31 24.12 -24.27
N THR A 23 -4.08 22.89 -24.75
CA THR A 23 -3.98 22.57 -26.18
C THR A 23 -5.34 22.16 -26.78
N ALA A 24 -6.23 21.55 -26.00
CA ALA A 24 -7.44 20.87 -26.49
C ALA A 24 -8.77 21.60 -26.23
N LYS A 25 -8.80 22.75 -25.52
CA LYS A 25 -10.06 23.45 -25.12
C LYS A 25 -11.13 22.52 -24.49
N ALA A 26 -10.71 21.45 -23.80
CA ALA A 26 -11.62 20.53 -23.14
C ALA A 26 -12.24 21.19 -21.88
N SER A 27 -13.56 21.13 -21.74
CA SER A 27 -14.29 21.63 -20.56
C SER A 27 -14.19 20.62 -19.43
N LEU A 28 -13.19 20.78 -18.57
CA LEU A 28 -13.15 20.08 -17.28
C LEU A 28 -13.98 20.87 -16.25
N GLU A 29 -14.66 20.17 -15.33
CA GLU A 29 -15.49 20.79 -14.28
C GLU A 29 -14.70 21.77 -13.39
N GLU A 30 -13.41 21.48 -13.13
CA GLU A 30 -12.46 22.39 -12.49
C GLU A 30 -11.18 22.48 -13.35
N ALA A 31 -10.66 23.69 -13.54
CA ALA A 31 -9.42 23.90 -14.28
C ALA A 31 -8.25 23.22 -13.53
N PRO A 32 -7.50 22.29 -14.15
CA PRO A 32 -6.42 21.54 -13.50
C PRO A 32 -5.37 22.41 -12.80
N ASP A 33 -5.09 23.60 -13.34
CA ASP A 33 -4.17 24.56 -12.73
C ASP A 33 -4.66 25.07 -11.36
N LYS A 34 -5.98 25.28 -11.19
CA LYS A 34 -6.56 25.68 -9.89
C LYS A 34 -6.40 24.57 -8.86
N THR A 35 -6.69 23.32 -9.26
CA THR A 35 -6.52 22.15 -8.39
C THR A 35 -5.05 21.95 -8.00
N LEU A 36 -4.11 22.13 -8.93
CA LEU A 36 -2.66 22.08 -8.65
C LEU A 36 -2.24 23.14 -7.62
N ASN A 37 -2.72 24.38 -7.75
CA ASN A 37 -2.44 25.43 -6.78
C ASN A 37 -3.00 25.11 -5.40
N ARG A 38 -4.24 24.59 -5.32
CA ARG A 38 -4.84 24.13 -4.05
C ARG A 38 -4.03 23.02 -3.40
N ILE A 39 -3.57 22.04 -4.19
CA ILE A 39 -2.69 20.96 -3.73
C ILE A 39 -1.40 21.55 -3.15
N MET A 40 -0.73 22.44 -3.88
CA MET A 40 0.54 23.01 -3.43
C MET A 40 0.38 23.81 -2.12
N ASN A 41 -0.68 24.60 -1.99
CA ASN A 41 -0.96 25.35 -0.76
C ASN A 41 -1.20 24.41 0.43
N MET A 42 -2.01 23.37 0.26
CA MET A 42 -2.27 22.36 1.29
C MET A 42 -1.00 21.62 1.70
N VAL A 43 -0.14 21.25 0.74
CA VAL A 43 1.14 20.59 1.04
C VAL A 43 2.08 21.51 1.82
N MET A 44 2.11 22.81 1.52
CA MET A 44 2.91 23.77 2.28
C MET A 44 2.43 23.89 3.73
N GLU A 45 1.12 23.92 3.97
CA GLU A 45 0.54 23.91 5.32
C GLU A 45 0.86 22.61 6.06
N GLN A 46 0.63 21.46 5.43
CA GLN A 46 0.94 20.15 6.01
C GLN A 46 2.43 19.99 6.34
N ASN A 47 3.34 20.55 5.54
CA ASN A 47 4.77 20.54 5.84
C ASN A 47 5.09 21.35 7.10
N LYS A 48 4.42 22.49 7.32
CA LYS A 48 4.60 23.28 8.56
C LYS A 48 4.15 22.47 9.79
N ASP A 49 3.04 21.76 9.69
CA ASP A 49 2.53 20.93 10.78
C ASP A 49 3.40 19.69 11.00
N PHE A 50 3.95 19.12 9.91
CA PHE A 50 4.93 18.05 9.99
C PHE A 50 6.19 18.49 10.74
N ASP A 51 6.75 19.65 10.41
CA ASP A 51 7.96 20.18 11.07
C ASP A 51 7.73 20.41 12.57
N LYS A 52 6.58 20.98 12.95
CA LYS A 52 6.18 21.15 14.36
C LYS A 52 6.07 19.81 15.07
N THR A 53 5.37 18.85 14.46
CA THR A 53 5.17 17.51 15.03
C THR A 53 6.51 16.78 15.19
N PHE A 54 7.38 16.88 14.19
CA PHE A 54 8.70 16.28 14.24
C PHE A 54 9.56 16.89 15.35
N ALA A 55 9.53 18.21 15.56
CA ALA A 55 10.22 18.86 16.66
C ALA A 55 9.73 18.36 18.04
N VAL A 56 8.42 18.17 18.20
CA VAL A 56 7.84 17.58 19.42
C VAL A 56 8.35 16.15 19.62
N ILE A 57 8.34 15.31 18.58
CA ILE A 57 8.83 13.93 18.64
C ILE A 57 10.31 13.90 19.03
N ILE A 58 11.15 14.77 18.47
CA ILE A 58 12.57 14.86 18.85
C ILE A 58 12.70 15.21 20.33
N SER A 59 11.95 16.19 20.84
CA SER A 59 11.96 16.52 22.27
C SER A 59 11.49 15.36 23.16
N GLU A 60 10.50 14.59 22.72
CA GLU A 60 10.05 13.39 23.44
C GLU A 60 11.09 12.28 23.43
N LEU A 61 11.82 12.08 22.33
CA LEU A 61 12.95 11.15 22.27
C LEU A 61 14.04 11.56 23.26
N GLU A 62 14.40 12.84 23.31
CA GLU A 62 15.40 13.38 24.24
C GLU A 62 15.00 13.15 25.70
N LYS A 63 13.72 13.38 26.05
CA LYS A 63 13.19 13.07 27.39
C LYS A 63 13.28 11.58 27.74
N ASN A 64 13.24 10.71 26.74
CA ASN A 64 13.44 9.27 26.87
C ASN A 64 14.91 8.85 26.68
N ASN A 65 15.86 9.79 26.76
CA ASN A 65 17.31 9.55 26.66
C ASN A 65 17.77 9.02 25.28
N ILE A 66 16.99 9.28 24.22
CA ILE A 66 17.31 8.92 22.84
C ILE A 66 17.61 10.19 22.06
N PHE A 67 18.82 10.31 21.50
CA PHE A 67 19.26 11.52 20.82
C PHE A 67 19.60 11.25 19.36
N LEU A 68 19.03 12.06 18.45
CA LEU A 68 19.43 12.10 17.05
C LEU A 68 20.55 13.15 16.88
N LYS A 69 21.80 12.70 16.85
CA LYS A 69 22.99 13.54 16.76
C LYS A 69 23.38 13.87 15.32
N THR A 70 24.00 15.04 15.16
CA THR A 70 24.70 15.48 13.95
C THR A 70 26.21 15.29 14.10
N GLU A 71 26.94 15.42 13.00
CA GLU A 71 28.41 15.39 12.93
C GLU A 71 29.09 16.41 13.87
N LYS A 72 28.37 17.49 14.23
CA LYS A 72 28.88 18.56 15.10
C LYS A 72 28.73 18.26 16.59
N GLN A 73 27.97 17.22 16.95
CA GLN A 73 27.61 16.89 18.34
C GLN A 73 28.30 15.62 18.86
N LEU A 74 29.28 15.10 18.10
CA LEU A 74 29.99 13.86 18.44
C LEU A 74 31.07 14.12 19.51
N ASN A 75 31.13 13.23 20.51
CA ASN A 75 32.26 13.16 21.43
C ASN A 75 33.45 12.41 20.79
N GLN A 76 34.60 12.33 21.47
CA GLN A 76 35.81 11.74 20.90
C GLN A 76 35.65 10.26 20.49
N ALA A 77 35.09 9.43 21.38
CA ALA A 77 34.84 8.01 21.09
C ALA A 77 33.87 7.83 19.91
N GLN A 78 32.86 8.70 19.80
CA GLN A 78 31.91 8.69 18.69
C GLN A 78 32.57 9.13 17.38
N LYS A 79 33.49 10.10 17.40
CA LYS A 79 34.27 10.50 16.22
C LYS A 79 35.14 9.36 15.70
N GLU A 80 35.81 8.63 16.59
CA GLU A 80 36.61 7.45 16.25
C GLU A 80 35.75 6.34 15.63
N PHE A 81 34.61 6.04 16.27
CA PHE A 81 33.64 5.09 15.72
C PHE A 81 33.12 5.50 14.34
N VAL A 82 32.76 6.77 14.15
CA VAL A 82 32.23 7.27 12.87
C VAL A 82 33.29 7.20 11.77
N ARG A 83 34.57 7.42 12.07
CA ARG A 83 35.67 7.24 11.09
C ARG A 83 35.84 5.77 10.71
N ALA A 84 35.91 4.88 11.70
CA ALA A 84 36.03 3.45 11.46
C ALA A 84 34.84 2.92 10.64
N TYR A 85 33.61 3.24 11.05
CA TYR A 85 32.40 2.86 10.32
C TYR A 85 32.40 3.40 8.87
N TYR A 86 32.88 4.63 8.66
CA TYR A 86 33.02 5.20 7.34
C TYR A 86 34.02 4.40 6.49
N ASP A 87 35.21 4.13 7.00
CA ASP A 87 36.26 3.40 6.28
C ASP A 87 35.88 1.95 5.96
N ASP A 88 35.24 1.26 6.90
CA ASP A 88 34.88 -0.15 6.82
C ASP A 88 33.64 -0.41 5.95
N HIS A 89 32.67 0.51 5.96
CA HIS A 89 31.35 0.26 5.35
C HIS A 89 30.92 1.26 4.29
N VAL A 90 31.24 2.56 4.47
CA VAL A 90 30.64 3.65 3.66
C VAL A 90 31.53 4.06 2.49
N ARG A 91 32.85 4.18 2.72
CA ARG A 91 33.82 4.77 1.78
C ARG A 91 33.81 4.10 0.41
N THR A 92 33.69 2.78 0.38
CA THR A 92 33.69 1.98 -0.86
C THR A 92 32.36 2.02 -1.62
N GLN A 93 31.29 2.51 -0.98
CA GLN A 93 29.95 2.58 -1.57
C GLN A 93 29.60 3.98 -2.12
N ILE A 94 30.42 4.98 -1.81
CA ILE A 94 30.20 6.36 -2.27
C ILE A 94 31.20 6.74 -3.35
N VAL A 95 30.70 7.42 -4.39
CA VAL A 95 31.54 7.98 -5.45
C VAL A 95 31.17 9.47 -5.58
N PRO A 96 32.08 10.40 -5.23
CA PRO A 96 31.82 11.82 -5.39
C PRO A 96 31.80 12.21 -6.87
N LEU A 97 30.80 12.99 -7.26
CA LEU A 97 30.64 13.49 -8.62
C LEU A 97 30.93 14.98 -8.67
N MET A 98 32.07 15.35 -9.25
CA MET A 98 32.45 16.76 -9.44
C MET A 98 31.57 17.38 -10.53
N ILE A 99 30.55 18.15 -10.12
CA ILE A 99 29.47 18.57 -11.03
C ILE A 99 29.87 19.70 -11.99
N GLU A 100 30.97 20.39 -11.72
CA GLU A 100 31.54 21.42 -12.61
C GLU A 100 32.34 20.82 -13.76
N SER A 101 32.97 19.66 -13.53
CA SER A 101 33.84 19.00 -14.52
C SER A 101 33.09 18.13 -15.52
N ILE A 102 31.82 17.80 -15.24
CA ILE A 102 31.01 16.94 -16.11
C ILE A 102 30.13 17.79 -17.04
N PRO A 103 30.01 17.44 -18.35
CA PRO A 103 29.17 18.19 -19.29
C PRO A 103 27.68 18.16 -18.91
N GLN A 104 27.19 17.02 -18.42
CA GLN A 104 25.80 16.85 -17.99
C GLN A 104 25.75 16.19 -16.62
N ILE A 105 24.89 16.69 -15.73
CA ILE A 105 24.65 16.04 -14.44
C ILE A 105 24.01 14.67 -14.71
N PRO A 106 24.50 13.58 -14.09
CA PRO A 106 23.93 12.27 -14.28
C PRO A 106 22.48 12.23 -13.80
N TYR A 107 21.78 11.18 -14.22
CA TYR A 107 20.41 10.97 -13.79
C TYR A 107 20.36 10.72 -12.27
N LEU A 108 19.86 11.72 -11.53
CA LEU A 108 19.62 11.59 -10.09
C LEU A 108 18.41 10.67 -9.83
N LYS A 109 18.65 9.61 -9.07
CA LYS A 109 17.68 8.55 -8.76
C LYS A 109 16.56 9.07 -7.85
N ASP A 110 15.32 8.76 -8.21
CA ASP A 110 14.08 9.21 -7.54
C ASP A 110 13.99 8.81 -6.05
N LYS A 111 14.59 7.66 -5.69
CA LYS A 111 14.49 7.05 -4.35
C LYS A 111 15.63 7.42 -3.41
N SER A 112 16.71 8.01 -3.92
CA SER A 112 17.93 8.33 -3.17
C SER A 112 17.92 9.80 -2.71
N ILE A 113 18.69 10.10 -1.68
CA ILE A 113 19.08 11.46 -1.33
C ILE A 113 20.53 11.68 -1.76
N TYR A 114 20.87 12.93 -2.04
CA TYR A 114 22.22 13.32 -2.41
C TYR A 114 22.72 14.39 -1.45
N LEU A 115 24.01 14.34 -1.13
CA LEU A 115 24.72 15.38 -0.41
C LEU A 115 25.38 16.31 -1.44
N ALA A 116 24.83 17.50 -1.59
CA ALA A 116 25.42 18.56 -2.41
C ALA A 116 26.48 19.30 -1.59
N CYS A 117 27.73 19.06 -1.97
CA CYS A 117 28.91 19.49 -1.24
C CYS A 117 29.49 20.75 -1.87
N VAL A 118 29.77 21.72 -1.01
CA VAL A 118 30.58 22.90 -1.29
C VAL A 118 31.95 22.67 -0.67
N MET A 119 32.99 22.71 -1.50
CA MET A 119 34.38 22.59 -1.07
C MET A 119 35.11 23.89 -1.36
N GLY A 120 35.89 24.37 -0.40
CA GLY A 120 36.56 25.66 -0.46
C GLY A 120 37.95 25.66 0.16
N SER A 121 38.67 26.76 0.00
CA SER A 121 39.84 27.09 0.83
C SER A 121 39.70 28.46 1.47
N MET A 122 40.01 28.56 2.76
CA MET A 122 40.14 29.84 3.47
C MET A 122 41.27 30.71 2.91
N SER A 123 42.34 30.07 2.45
CA SER A 123 43.53 30.75 1.91
C SER A 123 43.36 31.22 0.46
N ASN A 124 42.46 30.60 -0.30
CA ASN A 124 42.24 30.90 -1.71
C ASN A 124 40.74 30.92 -2.06
N PRO A 125 40.12 32.12 -2.11
CA PRO A 125 38.70 32.27 -2.46
C PRO A 125 38.31 31.77 -3.86
N MET A 126 39.27 31.66 -4.80
CA MET A 126 39.00 31.09 -6.14
C MET A 126 38.96 29.56 -6.15
N MET A 127 39.48 28.92 -5.09
CA MET A 127 39.48 27.48 -4.94
C MET A 127 38.13 27.03 -4.35
N HIS A 128 37.11 27.08 -5.19
CA HIS A 128 35.75 26.66 -4.84
C HIS A 128 35.26 25.61 -5.83
N ARG A 129 34.75 24.50 -5.32
CA ARG A 129 34.22 23.41 -6.14
C ARG A 129 32.93 22.82 -5.60
N TYR A 130 32.13 22.27 -6.50
CA TYR A 130 30.92 21.56 -6.16
C TYR A 130 31.01 20.06 -6.45
N SER A 131 30.47 19.25 -5.53
CA SER A 131 30.33 17.81 -5.70
C SER A 131 28.94 17.32 -5.29
N LEU A 132 28.49 16.24 -5.92
CA LEU A 132 27.31 15.49 -5.49
C LEU A 132 27.75 14.10 -5.03
N ILE A 133 27.28 13.69 -3.85
CA ILE A 133 27.51 12.35 -3.32
C ILE A 133 26.14 11.68 -3.15
N GLU A 134 25.91 10.55 -3.80
CA GLU A 134 24.72 9.73 -3.54
C GLU A 134 24.85 9.05 -2.17
N VAL A 135 23.84 9.19 -1.31
CA VAL A 135 23.82 8.46 -0.04
C VAL A 135 23.42 7.01 -0.32
N PRO A 136 24.24 6.01 0.06
CA PRO A 136 23.97 4.61 -0.23
C PRO A 136 22.66 4.13 0.40
N THR A 137 21.84 3.43 -0.37
CA THR A 137 20.55 2.89 0.11
C THR A 137 20.63 1.44 0.59
N GLU A 138 21.73 0.74 0.31
CA GLU A 138 21.98 -0.64 0.78
C GLU A 138 22.44 -0.67 2.25
N LEU A 139 22.90 0.46 2.78
CA LEU A 139 23.30 0.60 4.18
C LEU A 139 22.14 1.12 5.05
N PRO A 140 22.06 0.70 6.33
CA PRO A 140 21.12 1.29 7.27
C PRO A 140 21.35 2.81 7.38
N ARG A 141 20.28 3.58 7.18
CA ARG A 141 20.38 5.05 7.27
C ARG A 141 20.56 5.55 8.70
N PHE A 142 20.07 4.81 9.70
CA PHE A 142 20.24 5.11 11.11
C PHE A 142 21.33 4.22 11.69
N VAL A 143 22.38 4.83 12.24
CA VAL A 143 23.48 4.13 12.89
C VAL A 143 23.46 4.47 14.38
N VAL A 144 23.39 3.45 15.23
CA VAL A 144 23.46 3.63 16.69
C VAL A 144 24.91 3.85 17.07
N LEU A 145 25.20 4.96 17.74
CA LEU A 145 26.53 5.34 18.19
C LEU A 145 26.88 4.65 19.52
N PRO A 146 28.18 4.44 19.80
CA PRO A 146 28.64 4.07 21.13
C PRO A 146 28.13 5.11 22.14
N SER A 147 27.37 4.62 23.11
CA SER A 147 26.68 5.44 24.11
C SER A 147 26.92 4.85 25.49
N GLY A 148 27.18 5.70 26.49
CA GLY A 148 27.35 5.27 27.88
C GLY A 148 26.03 5.29 28.67
N GLY A 149 25.88 4.38 29.64
CA GLY A 149 24.73 4.36 30.57
C GLY A 149 23.39 4.08 29.90
N LYS A 150 22.36 4.88 30.26
CA LYS A 150 20.97 4.74 29.75
C LYS A 150 20.71 5.49 28.44
N TYR A 151 21.69 6.24 27.93
CA TYR A 151 21.54 7.05 26.72
C TYR A 151 21.68 6.24 25.44
N LYS A 152 20.94 6.62 24.40
CA LYS A 152 21.02 6.03 23.06
C LYS A 152 21.21 7.13 22.03
N ASP A 153 22.43 7.26 21.52
CA ASP A 153 22.76 8.21 20.47
C ASP A 153 22.62 7.54 19.09
N ILE A 154 22.00 8.23 18.15
CA ILE A 154 21.78 7.79 16.77
C ILE A 154 22.31 8.87 15.85
N ILE A 155 23.01 8.50 14.78
CA ILE A 155 23.43 9.40 13.71
C ILE A 155 22.86 8.94 12.37
N LEU A 156 22.57 9.88 11.47
CA LEU A 156 22.17 9.57 10.11
C LEU A 156 23.39 9.33 9.21
N LEU A 157 23.24 8.45 8.23
CA LEU A 157 24.30 8.09 7.28
C LEU A 157 24.84 9.30 6.51
N GLU A 158 23.97 10.26 6.14
CA GLU A 158 24.43 11.50 5.52
C GLU A 158 25.30 12.36 6.44
N ASP A 159 25.12 12.31 7.76
CA ASP A 159 25.96 13.04 8.72
C ASP A 159 27.31 12.32 8.94
N ILE A 160 27.35 10.99 8.86
CA ILE A 160 28.61 10.22 8.78
C ILE A 160 29.41 10.64 7.54
N ILE A 161 28.76 10.77 6.38
CA ILE A 161 29.42 11.23 5.15
C ILE A 161 29.91 12.68 5.31
N ARG A 162 29.09 13.58 5.89
CA ARG A 162 29.50 14.98 6.16
C ARG A 162 30.74 15.06 7.03
N PHE A 163 30.80 14.27 8.11
CA PHE A 163 31.95 14.26 9.02
C PHE A 163 33.26 13.89 8.31
N ASN A 164 33.17 13.01 7.31
CA ASN A 164 34.33 12.47 6.59
C ASN A 164 34.62 13.16 5.24
N LEU A 165 33.96 14.29 4.92
CA LEU A 165 34.28 15.09 3.72
C LEU A 165 35.76 15.51 3.65
N PRO A 166 36.42 15.95 4.74
CA PRO A 166 37.84 16.29 4.70
C PRO A 166 38.74 15.11 4.30
N GLN A 167 38.41 13.90 4.76
CA GLN A 167 39.15 12.69 4.39
C GLN A 167 38.91 12.33 2.91
N LEU A 168 37.64 12.37 2.47
CA LEU A 168 37.24 12.02 1.10
C LEU A 168 37.91 12.92 0.05
N PHE A 169 38.07 14.21 0.34
CA PHE A 169 38.64 15.21 -0.58
C PHE A 169 40.06 15.65 -0.22
N SER A 170 40.74 14.92 0.66
CA SER A 170 42.09 15.25 1.15
C SER A 170 43.13 15.47 0.03
N ALA A 171 42.99 14.76 -1.10
CA ALA A 171 43.88 14.88 -2.25
C ALA A 171 43.80 16.22 -3.01
N PHE A 172 42.79 17.07 -2.73
CA PHE A 172 42.52 18.28 -3.49
C PHE A 172 42.88 19.58 -2.75
N GLY A 173 43.38 19.50 -1.50
CA GLY A 173 43.86 20.67 -0.76
C GLY A 173 42.77 21.62 -0.23
N PHE A 174 41.50 21.20 -0.20
CA PHE A 174 40.42 21.98 0.40
C PHE A 174 40.47 21.93 1.94
N ASP A 175 40.07 23.01 2.61
CA ASP A 175 40.00 23.13 4.07
C ASP A 175 38.59 23.50 4.59
N GLN A 176 37.66 23.84 3.69
CA GLN A 176 36.26 24.12 4.01
C GLN A 176 35.33 23.13 3.31
N PHE A 177 34.39 22.57 4.08
CA PHE A 177 33.43 21.58 3.59
C PHE A 177 32.05 21.84 4.15
N ILE A 178 31.05 21.97 3.28
CA ILE A 178 29.64 22.10 3.66
C ILE A 178 28.82 21.14 2.79
N GLY A 179 27.95 20.34 3.41
CA GLY A 179 27.10 19.37 2.71
C GLY A 179 25.61 19.59 2.97
N TYR A 180 24.85 19.82 1.91
CA TYR A 180 23.40 20.04 1.94
C TYR A 180 22.65 18.84 1.38
N VAL A 181 21.60 18.35 2.06
CA VAL A 181 20.80 17.27 1.46
C VAL A 181 19.91 17.84 0.38
N ILE A 182 19.88 17.17 -0.77
CA ILE A 182 18.93 17.40 -1.85
C ILE A 182 18.25 16.08 -2.24
N LYS A 183 17.03 16.18 -2.79
CA LYS A 183 16.28 15.04 -3.34
C LYS A 183 15.52 15.47 -4.58
N VAL A 184 15.63 14.68 -5.64
CA VAL A 184 14.84 14.87 -6.85
C VAL A 184 13.76 13.81 -6.90
N THR A 185 12.51 14.22 -7.06
CA THR A 185 11.40 13.33 -7.40
C THR A 185 11.05 13.52 -8.86
N ARG A 186 10.84 12.42 -9.59
CA ARG A 186 10.57 12.41 -11.03
C ARG A 186 9.23 11.74 -11.32
N ASP A 187 8.62 12.09 -12.45
CA ASP A 187 7.42 11.42 -12.95
C ASP A 187 7.66 9.91 -13.08
N ALA A 188 6.69 9.10 -12.63
CA ALA A 188 6.65 7.69 -13.04
C ALA A 188 6.31 7.57 -14.53
N GLU A 189 6.72 6.47 -15.18
CA GLU A 189 6.25 6.14 -16.52
C GLU A 189 4.71 6.15 -16.58
N PHE A 190 4.15 6.57 -17.72
CA PHE A 190 2.70 6.69 -17.89
C PHE A 190 2.07 5.31 -17.72
N ASP A 191 1.22 5.17 -16.69
CA ASP A 191 0.47 3.95 -16.41
C ASP A 191 -0.98 4.34 -16.18
N PHE A 192 -1.90 3.48 -16.63
CA PHE A 192 -3.35 3.67 -16.76
C PHE A 192 -4.10 3.73 -15.41
N ASP A 193 -3.51 4.32 -14.37
CA ASP A 193 -4.09 4.40 -13.03
C ASP A 193 -4.83 5.72 -12.77
N ILE A 194 -5.10 6.51 -13.81
CA ILE A 194 -5.87 7.74 -13.73
C ILE A 194 -7.35 7.38 -13.81
N ASP A 195 -8.13 7.77 -12.81
CA ASP A 195 -9.59 7.78 -12.89
C ASP A 195 -9.99 9.01 -13.73
N GLY A 196 -10.54 8.80 -14.93
CA GLY A 196 -10.89 9.87 -15.87
C GLY A 196 -11.39 9.35 -17.21
N ASP A 197 -11.89 10.27 -18.05
CA ASP A 197 -12.55 9.99 -19.32
C ASP A 197 -11.65 9.24 -20.33
N ALA A 198 -12.15 8.15 -20.90
CA ALA A 198 -11.39 7.20 -21.72
C ALA A 198 -10.81 7.85 -22.99
N ASP A 199 -11.54 8.82 -23.57
CA ASP A 199 -11.10 9.55 -24.76
C ASP A 199 -9.94 10.51 -24.47
N LEU A 200 -9.92 11.08 -23.26
CA LEU A 200 -8.84 11.95 -22.79
C LEU A 200 -7.55 11.14 -22.52
N ILE A 201 -7.72 9.91 -22.02
CA ILE A 201 -6.64 8.93 -21.81
C ILE A 201 -6.08 8.43 -23.15
N GLY A 202 -6.92 8.11 -24.14
CA GLY A 202 -6.48 7.69 -25.47
C GLY A 202 -5.70 8.79 -26.24
N ASN A 203 -6.07 10.06 -26.04
CA ASN A 203 -5.32 11.19 -26.61
C ASN A 203 -3.98 11.45 -25.89
N LEU A 204 -3.91 11.19 -24.57
CA LEU A 204 -2.66 11.20 -23.80
C LEU A 204 -1.63 10.19 -24.35
N GLU A 205 -2.07 8.98 -24.73
CA GLU A 205 -1.19 7.92 -25.26
C GLU A 205 -0.41 8.33 -26.52
N LYS A 206 -1.10 8.96 -27.49
CA LYS A 206 -0.53 9.28 -28.80
C LYS A 206 0.58 10.34 -28.73
N GLY A 207 0.51 11.27 -27.76
CA GLY A 207 1.52 12.31 -27.57
C GLY A 207 2.77 11.89 -26.77
N LEU A 208 2.77 10.70 -26.16
CA LEU A 208 3.74 10.33 -25.10
C LEU A 208 4.77 9.26 -25.49
N LYS A 209 4.70 8.66 -26.68
CA LYS A 209 5.62 7.58 -27.12
C LYS A 209 7.11 7.96 -27.20
N SER A 210 7.51 9.21 -26.96
CA SER A 210 8.89 9.69 -27.14
C SER A 210 9.69 10.00 -25.86
N ARG A 211 9.19 9.79 -24.64
CA ARG A 211 9.92 10.17 -23.41
C ARG A 211 10.25 8.99 -22.50
N LYS A 212 11.41 8.36 -22.72
CA LYS A 212 11.95 7.27 -21.88
C LYS A 212 12.52 7.70 -20.51
N LYS A 213 12.55 9.00 -20.17
CA LYS A 213 13.02 9.51 -18.85
C LYS A 213 12.00 10.50 -18.27
N GLY A 214 11.46 10.22 -17.08
CA GLY A 214 10.50 11.07 -16.39
C GLY A 214 11.06 12.46 -16.06
N LYS A 215 10.26 13.52 -16.24
CA LYS A 215 10.66 14.89 -15.89
C LYS A 215 10.71 15.04 -14.38
N ALA A 216 11.56 15.94 -13.88
CA ALA A 216 11.58 16.26 -12.46
C ALA A 216 10.27 16.96 -12.08
N THR A 217 9.57 16.40 -11.10
CA THR A 217 8.32 16.94 -10.57
C THR A 217 8.56 17.77 -9.33
N ARG A 218 9.50 17.36 -8.50
CA ARG A 218 9.82 17.99 -7.22
C ARG A 218 11.33 17.96 -7.00
N PHE A 219 11.88 19.07 -6.55
CA PHE A 219 13.26 19.21 -6.11
C PHE A 219 13.22 19.74 -4.68
N VAL A 220 13.50 18.85 -3.73
CA VAL A 220 13.55 19.18 -2.32
C VAL A 220 14.99 19.48 -1.95
N TYR A 221 15.23 20.59 -1.27
CA TYR A 221 16.56 21.02 -0.89
C TYR A 221 16.57 21.56 0.55
N ASP A 222 17.72 21.46 1.21
CA ASP A 222 17.94 22.09 2.50
C ASP A 222 17.76 23.61 2.40
N LYS A 223 16.88 24.21 3.19
CA LYS A 223 16.63 25.66 3.20
C LYS A 223 17.87 26.52 3.45
N SER A 224 18.92 25.95 4.05
CA SER A 224 20.20 26.61 4.30
C SER A 224 21.22 26.47 3.17
N ILE A 225 20.84 25.82 2.06
CA ILE A 225 21.72 25.61 0.90
C ILE A 225 22.32 26.94 0.41
N ASP A 226 23.59 26.88 0.02
CA ASP A 226 24.24 27.98 -0.67
C ASP A 226 23.44 28.39 -1.92
N LYS A 227 23.16 29.70 -2.05
CA LYS A 227 22.29 30.23 -3.11
C LYS A 227 22.90 30.01 -4.49
N VAL A 228 24.22 30.14 -4.61
CA VAL A 228 24.94 29.96 -5.88
C VAL A 228 24.88 28.49 -6.30
N LEU A 229 25.11 27.57 -5.37
CA LEU A 229 24.94 26.13 -5.60
C LEU A 229 23.49 25.79 -5.99
N LEU A 230 22.49 26.36 -5.33
CA LEU A 230 21.08 26.12 -5.67
C LEU A 230 20.77 26.60 -7.09
N GLU A 231 21.13 27.82 -7.44
CA GLU A 231 20.95 28.37 -8.79
C GLU A 231 21.66 27.51 -9.85
N TYR A 232 22.88 27.08 -9.54
CA TYR A 232 23.66 26.17 -10.36
C TYR A 232 22.92 24.85 -10.60
N LEU A 233 22.43 24.19 -9.55
CA LEU A 233 21.69 22.93 -9.65
C LEU A 233 20.36 23.11 -10.41
N VAL A 234 19.62 24.20 -10.15
CA VAL A 234 18.36 24.52 -10.84
C VAL A 234 18.57 24.65 -12.34
N LYS A 235 19.61 25.37 -12.76
CA LYS A 235 19.95 25.55 -14.17
C LYS A 235 20.40 24.23 -14.81
N ARG A 236 21.33 23.52 -14.17
CA ARG A 236 21.90 22.26 -14.69
C ARG A 236 20.89 21.11 -14.77
N LEU A 237 19.93 21.05 -13.84
CA LEU A 237 18.86 20.06 -13.82
C LEU A 237 17.60 20.49 -14.60
N GLN A 238 17.60 21.68 -15.20
CA GLN A 238 16.49 22.25 -15.97
C GLN A 238 15.17 22.30 -15.18
N LEU A 239 15.26 22.72 -13.91
CA LEU A 239 14.13 22.80 -12.99
C LEU A 239 13.38 24.12 -13.14
N LYS A 240 12.06 24.08 -12.96
CA LYS A 240 11.21 25.29 -12.88
C LYS A 240 10.98 25.67 -11.42
N LYS A 241 10.58 26.93 -11.18
CA LYS A 241 10.24 27.42 -9.83
C LYS A 241 9.20 26.55 -9.12
N ASP A 242 8.19 26.08 -9.87
CA ASP A 242 7.12 25.21 -9.35
C ASP A 242 7.58 23.79 -8.98
N ASN A 243 8.84 23.43 -9.27
CA ASN A 243 9.44 22.19 -8.82
C ASN A 243 10.14 22.35 -7.46
N LEU A 244 10.50 23.56 -7.06
CA LEU A 244 11.37 23.80 -5.91
C LEU A 244 10.57 23.77 -4.61
N VAL A 245 11.01 22.95 -3.66
CA VAL A 245 10.40 22.84 -2.32
C VAL A 245 11.50 22.97 -1.28
N PRO A 246 11.61 24.09 -0.55
CA PRO A 246 12.54 24.19 0.56
C PRO A 246 12.10 23.23 1.67
N GLY A 247 13.06 22.53 2.28
CA GLY A 247 12.83 21.63 3.39
C GLY A 247 13.89 21.77 4.49
N GLY A 248 13.74 20.99 5.55
CA GLY A 248 14.70 20.92 6.63
C GLY A 248 16.03 20.25 6.23
N ARG A 249 16.90 20.04 7.22
CA ARG A 249 18.19 19.35 7.05
C ARG A 249 18.02 17.89 6.62
N ILE A 250 16.98 17.23 7.12
CA ILE A 250 16.70 15.82 6.88
C ILE A 250 15.65 15.72 5.77
N HIS A 251 15.94 14.95 4.72
CA HIS A 251 14.98 14.62 3.67
C HIS A 251 14.62 13.13 3.69
N ASN A 252 13.72 12.71 2.81
CA ASN A 252 13.38 11.30 2.64
C ASN A 252 12.91 10.62 3.94
N PHE A 253 12.01 11.27 4.68
CA PHE A 253 11.43 10.76 5.94
C PHE A 253 10.75 9.40 5.85
N LYS A 254 10.57 8.82 4.64
CA LYS A 254 10.11 7.43 4.50
C LYS A 254 11.04 6.45 5.24
N ASP A 255 12.33 6.77 5.37
CA ASP A 255 13.30 5.86 5.97
C ASP A 255 13.09 5.72 7.50
N PHE A 256 12.40 6.67 8.15
CA PHE A 256 12.01 6.56 9.57
C PHE A 256 11.10 5.36 9.85
N MET A 257 10.53 4.71 8.84
CA MET A 257 9.88 3.40 9.00
C MET A 257 10.86 2.32 9.50
N ALA A 258 12.16 2.48 9.25
CA ALA A 258 13.24 1.61 9.70
C ALA A 258 14.02 2.20 10.90
N PHE A 259 13.44 3.17 11.61
CA PHE A 259 14.07 3.73 12.82
C PHE A 259 14.35 2.60 13.83
N PRO A 260 15.55 2.54 14.44
CA PRO A 260 16.01 1.37 15.17
C PRO A 260 15.15 1.11 16.41
N ALA A 261 14.37 0.02 16.38
CA ALA A 261 13.50 -0.36 17.49
C ALA A 261 14.25 -0.64 18.80
N SER A 262 15.49 -1.10 18.68
CA SER A 262 16.37 -1.48 19.80
C SER A 262 16.76 -0.32 20.73
N VAL A 263 16.51 0.93 20.32
CA VAL A 263 16.79 2.09 21.15
C VAL A 263 15.67 2.38 22.16
N PHE A 264 14.50 1.75 22.00
CA PHE A 264 13.37 1.89 22.91
C PHE A 264 13.37 0.76 23.94
N PRO A 265 13.74 1.00 25.21
CA PRO A 265 13.80 -0.05 26.23
C PRO A 265 12.42 -0.61 26.58
N ASP A 266 11.38 0.23 26.59
CA ASP A 266 10.02 -0.13 27.03
C ASP A 266 9.04 -0.38 25.88
N ARG A 267 9.55 -0.68 24.67
CA ARG A 267 8.67 -0.94 23.52
C ARG A 267 7.95 -2.27 23.72
N LEU A 268 6.65 -2.21 23.94
CA LEU A 268 5.80 -3.39 23.95
C LEU A 268 5.94 -4.15 22.61
N PRO A 269 6.09 -5.49 22.64
CA PRO A 269 6.10 -6.27 21.42
C PRO A 269 4.73 -6.15 20.74
N LYS A 270 4.74 -6.25 19.41
CA LYS A 270 3.49 -6.38 18.67
C LYS A 270 2.81 -7.69 19.08
N PRO A 271 1.46 -7.72 19.17
CA PRO A 271 0.77 -8.98 19.40
C PRO A 271 1.09 -9.98 18.29
N GLU A 272 1.45 -11.21 18.67
CA GLU A 272 1.73 -12.28 17.73
C GLU A 272 0.45 -12.73 17.01
N PRO A 273 0.51 -13.01 15.70
CA PRO A 273 -0.63 -13.55 14.96
C PRO A 273 -1.09 -14.90 15.52
N ILE A 274 -2.39 -15.13 15.54
CA ILE A 274 -3.04 -16.31 16.14
C ILE A 274 -3.29 -17.35 15.05
N THR A 275 -2.82 -18.58 15.22
CA THR A 275 -3.18 -19.66 14.29
C THR A 275 -4.63 -20.06 14.49
N HIS A 276 -5.41 -20.11 13.41
CA HIS A 276 -6.81 -20.51 13.47
C HIS A 276 -6.94 -21.94 14.06
N PRO A 277 -7.80 -22.20 15.07
CA PRO A 277 -7.85 -23.48 15.80
C PRO A 277 -8.10 -24.75 14.97
N GLU A 278 -8.67 -24.59 13.79
CA GLU A 278 -8.92 -25.68 12.84
C GLU A 278 -7.72 -25.99 11.95
N LEU A 279 -6.71 -25.12 11.95
CA LEU A 279 -5.54 -25.17 11.08
C LEU A 279 -4.24 -25.31 11.88
N ILE A 280 -4.33 -25.64 13.18
CA ILE A 280 -3.16 -25.94 14.01
C ILE A 280 -2.59 -27.29 13.56
N GLN A 281 -1.31 -27.31 13.17
CA GLN A 281 -0.62 -28.52 12.76
C GLN A 281 -0.43 -29.51 13.94
N PRO A 282 -0.41 -30.83 13.68
CA PRO A 282 -0.58 -31.49 12.38
C PRO A 282 -2.06 -31.57 11.95
N VAL A 283 -2.39 -31.09 10.75
CA VAL A 283 -3.75 -31.20 10.19
C VAL A 283 -3.73 -31.36 8.66
N ARG A 284 -4.74 -32.06 8.12
CA ARG A 284 -5.03 -32.08 6.67
C ARG A 284 -6.00 -30.95 6.34
N ILE A 285 -5.48 -29.82 5.89
CA ILE A 285 -6.26 -28.60 5.65
C ILE A 285 -7.33 -28.85 4.60
N MET A 286 -7.03 -29.57 3.51
CA MET A 286 -8.06 -29.88 2.51
C MET A 286 -9.21 -30.70 3.10
N GLU A 287 -8.95 -31.60 4.06
CA GLU A 287 -10.00 -32.34 4.74
C GLU A 287 -10.86 -31.42 5.62
N VAL A 288 -10.26 -30.49 6.36
CA VAL A 288 -10.98 -29.47 7.13
C VAL A 288 -11.94 -28.69 6.21
N LEU A 289 -11.45 -28.27 5.04
CA LEU A 289 -12.23 -27.51 4.07
C LEU A 289 -13.39 -28.31 3.45
N THR A 290 -13.34 -29.65 3.46
CA THR A 290 -14.51 -30.46 3.05
C THR A 290 -15.67 -30.37 4.03
N ARG A 291 -15.38 -30.07 5.31
CA ARG A 291 -16.36 -30.03 6.39
C ARG A 291 -16.91 -28.63 6.60
N LYS A 292 -16.05 -27.60 6.52
CA LYS A 292 -16.46 -26.20 6.71
C LYS A 292 -15.52 -25.21 6.03
N ASP A 293 -16.07 -24.05 5.67
CA ASP A 293 -15.29 -22.91 5.22
C ASP A 293 -14.54 -22.26 6.39
N ILE A 294 -13.40 -21.63 6.12
CA ILE A 294 -12.59 -20.91 7.12
C ILE A 294 -12.34 -19.48 6.64
N LEU A 295 -12.49 -18.49 7.53
CA LEU A 295 -12.17 -17.09 7.26
C LEU A 295 -10.95 -16.68 8.09
N LEU A 296 -9.83 -16.37 7.42
CA LEU A 296 -8.65 -15.80 8.04
C LEU A 296 -8.72 -14.27 7.99
N ASN A 297 -8.32 -13.63 9.09
CA ASN A 297 -8.35 -12.18 9.30
C ASN A 297 -6.92 -11.71 9.61
N PHE A 298 -6.21 -11.18 8.62
CA PHE A 298 -4.86 -10.64 8.80
C PHE A 298 -4.93 -9.21 9.37
N PRO A 299 -3.95 -8.76 10.15
CA PRO A 299 -2.79 -9.50 10.67
C PRO A 299 -3.08 -10.30 11.96
N TYR A 300 -4.34 -10.39 12.38
CA TYR A 300 -4.73 -11.03 13.64
C TYR A 300 -4.54 -12.56 13.61
N HIS A 301 -4.74 -13.17 12.45
CA HIS A 301 -4.46 -14.58 12.19
C HIS A 301 -3.09 -14.77 11.54
N SER A 302 -2.42 -15.89 11.83
CA SER A 302 -1.20 -16.27 11.11
C SER A 302 -1.47 -16.54 9.62
N PHE A 303 -0.51 -16.16 8.78
CA PHE A 303 -0.51 -16.42 7.34
C PHE A 303 -0.05 -17.84 6.98
N ASP A 304 0.62 -18.54 7.91
CA ASP A 304 1.23 -19.86 7.68
C ASP A 304 0.24 -20.91 7.16
N PRO A 305 -1.01 -21.01 7.65
CA PRO A 305 -1.96 -22.00 7.15
C PRO A 305 -2.26 -21.90 5.66
N LEU A 306 -2.14 -20.70 5.08
CA LEU A 306 -2.32 -20.52 3.64
C LEU A 306 -1.15 -21.13 2.84
N ILE A 307 0.07 -20.98 3.36
CA ILE A 307 1.28 -21.58 2.80
C ILE A 307 1.21 -23.10 2.96
N ASP A 308 0.77 -23.58 4.13
CA ASP A 308 0.63 -25.01 4.41
C ASP A 308 -0.41 -25.67 3.49
N LEU A 309 -1.51 -25.00 3.16
CA LEU A 309 -2.47 -25.52 2.17
C LEU A 309 -1.82 -25.70 0.80
N LEU A 310 -0.99 -24.75 0.36
CA LEU A 310 -0.27 -24.87 -0.90
C LEU A 310 0.82 -25.95 -0.83
N ARG A 311 1.49 -26.13 0.31
CA ARG A 311 2.45 -27.22 0.53
C ARG A 311 1.77 -28.59 0.51
N GLU A 312 0.65 -28.74 1.20
CA GLU A 312 -0.18 -29.95 1.18
C GLU A 312 -0.60 -30.27 -0.26
N ALA A 313 -1.11 -29.26 -0.98
CA ALA A 313 -1.48 -29.41 -2.38
C ALA A 313 -0.29 -29.72 -3.31
N ALA A 314 0.92 -29.26 -2.96
CA ALA A 314 2.12 -29.52 -3.74
C ALA A 314 2.62 -30.96 -3.61
N ILE A 315 2.35 -31.66 -2.51
CA ILE A 315 2.83 -33.02 -2.25
C ILE A 315 1.75 -34.10 -2.35
N ASP A 316 0.46 -33.76 -2.25
CA ASP A 316 -0.63 -34.74 -2.38
C ASP A 316 -0.62 -35.36 -3.81
N PRO A 317 -0.51 -36.70 -3.94
CA PRO A 317 -0.50 -37.37 -5.24
C PRO A 317 -1.81 -37.27 -6.02
N HIS A 318 -2.93 -36.96 -5.34
CA HIS A 318 -4.24 -36.82 -5.96
C HIS A 318 -4.51 -35.41 -6.49
N VAL A 319 -3.64 -34.43 -6.19
CA VAL A 319 -3.79 -33.08 -6.73
C VAL A 319 -3.24 -33.02 -8.14
N GLU A 320 -4.11 -32.70 -9.10
CA GLU A 320 -3.76 -32.62 -10.52
C GLU A 320 -3.25 -31.23 -10.92
N SER A 321 -3.84 -30.18 -10.36
CA SER A 321 -3.54 -28.81 -10.80
C SER A 321 -3.73 -27.76 -9.71
N ILE A 322 -2.90 -26.72 -9.77
CA ILE A 322 -2.98 -25.52 -8.93
C ILE A 322 -2.99 -24.30 -9.85
N LYS A 323 -4.02 -23.45 -9.74
CA LYS A 323 -4.09 -22.14 -10.40
C LYS A 323 -4.10 -21.04 -9.36
N ILE A 324 -3.28 -20.01 -9.51
CA ILE A 324 -3.17 -18.91 -8.53
C ILE A 324 -2.85 -17.57 -9.20
N THR A 325 -3.41 -16.49 -8.67
CA THR A 325 -3.06 -15.11 -9.03
C THR A 325 -2.04 -14.54 -8.06
N CYS A 326 -0.86 -14.17 -8.55
CA CYS A 326 0.25 -13.63 -7.78
C CYS A 326 0.52 -12.17 -8.22
N TYR A 327 -0.17 -11.22 -7.60
CA TYR A 327 0.00 -9.78 -7.92
C TYR A 327 1.37 -9.23 -7.46
N ARG A 328 1.85 -9.69 -6.29
CA ARG A 328 3.14 -9.32 -5.69
C ARG A 328 3.71 -10.50 -4.92
N LEU A 329 4.91 -10.95 -5.27
CA LEU A 329 5.64 -11.95 -4.52
C LEU A 329 6.74 -11.28 -3.70
N ALA A 330 6.93 -11.71 -2.45
CA ALA A 330 8.08 -11.30 -1.67
C ALA A 330 9.40 -11.77 -2.34
N LYS A 331 10.50 -11.06 -2.09
CA LYS A 331 11.85 -11.42 -2.61
C LYS A 331 12.19 -12.89 -2.31
N ASN A 332 11.80 -13.38 -1.13
CA ASN A 332 11.93 -14.76 -0.69
C ASN A 332 10.54 -15.40 -0.44
N SER A 333 9.64 -15.34 -1.42
CA SER A 333 8.27 -15.86 -1.27
C SER A 333 8.21 -17.37 -1.05
N GLN A 334 7.56 -17.77 0.05
CA GLN A 334 7.28 -19.17 0.37
C GLN A 334 6.17 -19.74 -0.53
N ILE A 335 5.22 -18.89 -0.94
CA ILE A 335 4.19 -19.26 -1.92
C ILE A 335 4.83 -19.66 -3.25
N ALA A 336 5.75 -18.84 -3.77
CA ALA A 336 6.43 -19.17 -5.01
C ALA A 336 7.20 -20.49 -4.90
N ASN A 337 7.92 -20.72 -3.79
CA ASN A 337 8.59 -21.99 -3.56
C ASN A 337 7.63 -23.20 -3.49
N ALA A 338 6.45 -23.06 -2.90
CA ALA A 338 5.44 -24.12 -2.88
C ALA A 338 4.94 -24.45 -4.30
N LEU A 339 4.77 -23.45 -5.16
CA LEU A 339 4.39 -23.64 -6.56
C LEU A 339 5.50 -24.34 -7.38
N LEU A 340 6.77 -23.97 -7.17
CA LEU A 340 7.90 -24.67 -7.80
C LEU A 340 7.90 -26.15 -7.40
N ASN A 341 7.73 -26.45 -6.11
CA ASN A 341 7.66 -27.83 -5.62
C ASN A 341 6.46 -28.59 -6.18
N ALA A 342 5.31 -27.95 -6.35
CA ALA A 342 4.15 -28.57 -6.98
C ALA A 342 4.44 -28.96 -8.44
N ALA A 343 5.09 -28.08 -9.21
CA ALA A 343 5.48 -28.37 -10.59
C ALA A 343 6.49 -29.52 -10.67
N ARG A 344 7.52 -29.52 -9.80
CA ARG A 344 8.49 -30.62 -9.67
C ARG A 344 7.84 -31.96 -9.32
N ASN A 345 6.76 -31.94 -8.54
CA ASN A 345 5.95 -33.11 -8.22
C ASN A 345 4.91 -33.45 -9.33
N GLY A 346 5.10 -32.96 -10.55
CA GLY A 346 4.30 -33.33 -11.74
C GLY A 346 2.93 -32.67 -11.84
N LYS A 347 2.62 -31.68 -11.00
CA LYS A 347 1.31 -31.01 -10.99
C LYS A 347 1.23 -29.95 -12.07
N LYS A 348 0.05 -29.76 -12.67
CA LYS A 348 -0.19 -28.67 -13.62
C LYS A 348 -0.35 -27.36 -12.85
N VAL A 349 0.70 -26.55 -12.82
CA VAL A 349 0.69 -25.26 -12.10
C VAL A 349 0.50 -24.11 -13.08
N MET A 350 -0.42 -23.21 -12.75
CA MET A 350 -0.63 -21.93 -13.43
C MET A 350 -0.48 -20.78 -12.44
N ALA A 351 0.43 -19.86 -12.75
CA ALA A 351 0.65 -18.66 -11.95
C ALA A 351 0.44 -17.43 -12.83
N VAL A 352 -0.49 -16.57 -12.41
CA VAL A 352 -0.70 -15.27 -13.08
C VAL A 352 0.15 -14.23 -12.36
N LEU A 353 1.13 -13.64 -13.04
CA LEU A 353 1.99 -12.60 -12.49
C LEU A 353 1.66 -11.24 -13.09
N GLU A 354 1.51 -10.23 -12.22
CA GLU A 354 1.39 -8.83 -12.64
C GLU A 354 2.79 -8.16 -12.62
N LEU A 355 3.44 -8.09 -13.79
CA LEU A 355 4.74 -7.45 -13.91
C LEU A 355 4.67 -5.92 -13.76
N LYS A 356 3.49 -5.30 -13.95
CA LYS A 356 3.31 -3.86 -13.79
C LYS A 356 2.99 -3.46 -12.34
N ALA A 357 3.10 -4.38 -11.38
CA ALA A 357 2.90 -4.07 -9.98
C ALA A 357 4.05 -3.18 -9.48
N ARG A 358 3.71 -1.93 -9.16
CA ARG A 358 4.68 -0.92 -8.71
C ARG A 358 5.51 -1.40 -7.53
N PHE A 359 6.81 -1.11 -7.59
CA PHE A 359 7.84 -1.32 -6.58
C PHE A 359 8.42 -2.74 -6.43
N ASP A 360 7.81 -3.74 -7.06
CA ASP A 360 8.23 -5.15 -6.97
C ASP A 360 8.62 -5.72 -8.35
N GLU A 361 8.87 -4.86 -9.34
CA GLU A 361 9.07 -5.26 -10.75
C GLU A 361 10.26 -6.22 -10.92
N GLU A 362 11.37 -5.94 -10.24
CA GLU A 362 12.58 -6.77 -10.27
C GLU A 362 12.35 -8.15 -9.62
N ALA A 363 11.65 -8.18 -8.48
CA ALA A 363 11.35 -9.43 -7.79
C ALA A 363 10.39 -10.30 -8.61
N ASN A 364 9.34 -9.70 -9.18
CA ASN A 364 8.38 -10.41 -10.03
C ASN A 364 9.04 -10.94 -11.33
N LEU A 365 10.00 -10.19 -11.92
CA LEU A 365 10.75 -10.64 -13.09
C LEU A 365 11.62 -11.87 -12.78
N LYS A 366 12.35 -11.84 -11.66
CA LYS A 366 13.14 -12.99 -11.20
C LYS A 366 12.28 -14.21 -10.92
N TRP A 367 11.11 -14.03 -10.29
CA TRP A 367 10.18 -15.14 -10.03
C TRP A 367 9.57 -15.70 -11.31
N ARG A 368 9.27 -14.85 -12.30
CA ARG A 368 8.79 -15.31 -13.60
C ARG A 368 9.77 -16.29 -14.23
N GLU A 369 11.05 -15.94 -14.30
CA GLU A 369 12.09 -16.80 -14.89
C GLU A 369 12.16 -18.13 -14.16
N ARG A 370 12.28 -18.10 -12.83
CA ARG A 370 12.35 -19.32 -12.00
C ARG A 370 11.12 -20.22 -12.10
N LEU A 371 9.92 -19.63 -12.14
CA LEU A 371 8.67 -20.40 -12.28
C LEU A 371 8.58 -21.06 -13.66
N ALA A 372 8.94 -20.33 -14.72
CA ALA A 372 8.91 -20.86 -16.08
C ALA A 372 9.93 -21.99 -16.29
N GLU A 373 11.14 -21.86 -15.73
CA GLU A 373 12.18 -22.89 -15.78
C GLU A 373 11.72 -24.24 -15.17
N GLU A 374 10.90 -24.19 -14.13
CA GLU A 374 10.35 -25.40 -13.46
C GLU A 374 9.04 -25.91 -14.11
N GLY A 375 8.65 -25.39 -15.27
CA GLY A 375 7.48 -25.85 -16.02
C GLY A 375 6.13 -25.30 -15.54
N VAL A 376 6.13 -24.24 -14.71
CA VAL A 376 4.89 -23.52 -14.36
C VAL A 376 4.40 -22.73 -15.56
N ASN A 377 3.10 -22.82 -15.88
CA ASN A 377 2.47 -21.96 -16.88
C ASN A 377 2.29 -20.55 -16.32
N VAL A 378 3.22 -19.65 -16.65
CA VAL A 378 3.21 -18.27 -16.18
C VAL A 378 2.45 -17.35 -17.16
N ILE A 379 1.32 -16.80 -16.73
CA ILE A 379 0.54 -15.83 -17.51
C ILE A 379 0.93 -14.41 -17.09
N LEU A 380 1.27 -13.57 -18.07
CA LEU A 380 1.73 -12.19 -17.84
C LEU A 380 0.64 -11.19 -18.17
N GLY A 381 -0.20 -10.88 -17.18
CA GLY A 381 -1.25 -9.87 -17.30
C GLY A 381 -2.17 -10.05 -18.51
N ILE A 382 -3.00 -9.04 -18.78
CA ILE A 382 -3.75 -8.90 -20.03
C ILE A 382 -3.43 -7.51 -20.59
N THR A 383 -3.32 -7.37 -21.92
CA THR A 383 -3.09 -6.07 -22.55
C THR A 383 -4.18 -5.08 -22.11
N ASN A 384 -3.76 -3.92 -21.57
CA ASN A 384 -4.63 -2.86 -21.06
C ASN A 384 -5.59 -3.25 -19.93
N MET A 385 -5.34 -4.36 -19.21
CA MET A 385 -6.17 -4.76 -18.07
C MET A 385 -5.31 -5.38 -16.96
N LYS A 386 -5.32 -4.76 -15.77
CA LYS A 386 -4.55 -5.28 -14.63
C LYS A 386 -5.32 -6.39 -13.92
N ILE A 387 -4.61 -7.42 -13.48
CA ILE A 387 -5.22 -8.54 -12.77
C ILE A 387 -5.02 -8.31 -11.28
N HIS A 388 -6.09 -7.96 -10.57
CA HIS A 388 -6.03 -7.61 -9.16
C HIS A 388 -6.94 -8.48 -8.29
N ALA A 389 -7.61 -9.48 -8.86
CA ALA A 389 -8.19 -10.59 -8.12
C ALA A 389 -7.09 -11.36 -7.34
N LYS A 390 -7.43 -11.82 -6.13
CA LYS A 390 -6.58 -12.69 -5.31
C LYS A 390 -7.29 -13.98 -5.03
N ILE A 391 -7.09 -14.92 -5.94
CA ILE A 391 -7.78 -16.20 -5.99
C ILE A 391 -6.80 -17.35 -6.20
N CYS A 392 -7.13 -18.50 -5.62
CA CYS A 392 -6.46 -19.76 -5.86
C CYS A 392 -7.48 -20.88 -6.06
N LEU A 393 -7.18 -21.82 -6.96
CA LEU A 393 -7.96 -23.02 -7.23
C LEU A 393 -7.04 -24.23 -7.28
N ILE A 394 -7.30 -25.19 -6.41
CA ILE A 394 -6.64 -26.49 -6.32
C ILE A 394 -7.67 -27.54 -6.78
N LYS A 395 -7.28 -28.37 -7.75
CA LYS A 395 -8.10 -29.47 -8.26
C LYS A 395 -7.49 -30.80 -7.80
N LYS A 396 -8.26 -31.57 -7.04
CA LYS A 396 -7.92 -32.91 -6.57
C LYS A 396 -8.85 -33.94 -7.21
N VAL A 397 -8.31 -35.06 -7.67
CA VAL A 397 -9.07 -36.18 -8.20
C VAL A 397 -8.82 -37.40 -7.35
N GLU A 398 -9.86 -37.85 -6.65
CA GLU A 398 -9.79 -38.91 -5.66
C GLU A 398 -10.92 -39.91 -5.95
N PHE A 399 -10.56 -41.18 -6.19
CA PHE A 399 -11.49 -42.24 -6.61
C PHE A 399 -12.38 -41.84 -7.81
N GLY A 400 -11.78 -41.18 -8.81
CA GLY A 400 -12.48 -40.69 -10.01
C GLY A 400 -13.38 -39.48 -9.80
N LYS A 401 -13.49 -38.94 -8.57
CA LYS A 401 -14.29 -37.75 -8.26
C LYS A 401 -13.41 -36.50 -8.19
N VAL A 402 -13.82 -35.47 -8.93
CA VAL A 402 -13.17 -34.15 -8.85
C VAL A 402 -13.65 -33.42 -7.59
N LYS A 403 -12.70 -33.05 -6.73
CA LYS A 403 -12.88 -32.12 -5.62
C LYS A 403 -12.08 -30.85 -5.92
N GLN A 404 -12.63 -29.71 -5.52
CA GLN A 404 -11.97 -28.42 -5.67
C GLN A 404 -11.83 -27.78 -4.30
N PHE A 405 -10.68 -27.16 -4.09
CA PHE A 405 -10.35 -26.36 -2.92
C PHE A 405 -9.76 -25.05 -3.39
N GLY A 406 -9.79 -24.02 -2.56
CA GLY A 406 -9.20 -22.76 -2.95
C GLY A 406 -9.40 -21.69 -1.90
N PHE A 407 -8.96 -20.50 -2.26
CA PHE A 407 -9.15 -19.33 -1.43
C PHE A 407 -9.37 -18.06 -2.24
N ILE A 408 -10.12 -17.14 -1.67
CA ILE A 408 -10.38 -15.80 -2.21
C ILE A 408 -10.03 -14.78 -1.12
N SER A 409 -9.24 -13.76 -1.46
CA SER A 409 -8.80 -12.74 -0.51
C SER A 409 -9.05 -11.31 -0.97
N THR A 410 -9.22 -10.40 0.00
CA THR A 410 -9.21 -8.95 -0.22
C THR A 410 -7.79 -8.41 -0.46
N GLY A 411 -6.77 -9.14 0.04
CA GLY A 411 -5.37 -8.75 0.09
C GLY A 411 -4.47 -9.56 -0.83
N ASN A 412 -3.23 -9.10 -1.01
CA ASN A 412 -2.21 -9.84 -1.77
C ASN A 412 -1.72 -11.07 -1.00
N PHE A 413 -1.27 -12.09 -1.73
CA PHE A 413 -0.60 -13.25 -1.16
C PHE A 413 0.89 -12.95 -0.92
N ASN A 414 1.17 -12.07 0.06
CA ASN A 414 2.51 -11.65 0.42
C ASN A 414 2.66 -11.67 1.95
N GLU A 415 3.59 -12.51 2.40
CA GLU A 415 3.86 -12.83 3.81
C GLU A 415 4.27 -11.59 4.61
N VAL A 416 4.97 -10.65 3.97
CA VAL A 416 5.41 -9.41 4.60
C VAL A 416 4.21 -8.51 4.84
N THR A 417 3.38 -8.28 3.82
CA THR A 417 2.19 -7.40 3.94
C THR A 417 1.13 -7.96 4.87
N ALA A 418 1.01 -9.29 4.99
CA ALA A 418 0.06 -9.94 5.89
C ALA A 418 0.26 -9.55 7.36
N ASN A 419 1.45 -9.07 7.75
CA ASN A 419 1.74 -8.63 9.12
C ASN A 419 1.27 -7.20 9.44
N PHE A 420 0.84 -6.43 8.45
CA PHE A 420 0.40 -5.04 8.67
C PHE A 420 -0.79 -4.60 7.82
N TYR A 421 -1.27 -5.40 6.87
CA TYR A 421 -2.50 -5.13 6.13
C TYR A 421 -3.67 -5.86 6.78
N GLY A 422 -4.72 -5.10 7.11
CA GLY A 422 -5.98 -5.64 7.59
C GLY A 422 -6.76 -6.27 6.45
N ASP A 423 -6.67 -7.58 6.25
CA ASP A 423 -7.25 -8.30 5.11
C ASP A 423 -8.05 -9.55 5.51
N HIS A 424 -9.01 -9.95 4.68
CA HIS A 424 -9.77 -11.18 4.85
C HIS A 424 -9.43 -12.20 3.76
N CYS A 425 -9.37 -13.47 4.13
CA CYS A 425 -9.15 -14.58 3.19
C CYS A 425 -10.09 -15.74 3.52
N LEU A 426 -11.01 -16.02 2.59
CA LEU A 426 -11.93 -17.16 2.68
C LEU A 426 -11.25 -18.39 2.05
N LEU A 427 -11.05 -19.45 2.83
CA LEU A 427 -10.67 -20.78 2.34
C LEU A 427 -11.95 -21.62 2.26
N THR A 428 -12.17 -22.28 1.12
CA THR A 428 -13.43 -22.98 0.85
C THR A 428 -13.26 -24.18 -0.08
N SER A 429 -14.21 -25.12 0.03
CA SER A 429 -14.46 -26.18 -0.96
C SER A 429 -15.82 -26.02 -1.68
N ASN A 430 -16.46 -24.85 -1.52
CA ASN A 430 -17.78 -24.58 -2.09
C ASN A 430 -17.75 -24.64 -3.63
N ARG A 431 -18.50 -25.61 -4.18
CA ARG A 431 -18.52 -25.90 -5.62
C ARG A 431 -18.96 -24.72 -6.48
N GLN A 432 -19.91 -23.90 -6.02
CA GLN A 432 -20.42 -22.79 -6.83
C GLN A 432 -19.41 -21.64 -6.90
N ILE A 433 -18.79 -21.31 -5.76
CA ILE A 433 -17.73 -20.31 -5.69
C ILE A 433 -16.54 -20.75 -6.55
N LEU A 434 -16.06 -21.99 -6.38
CA LEU A 434 -14.87 -22.48 -7.08
C LEU A 434 -15.12 -22.73 -8.59
N ALA A 435 -16.35 -23.01 -9.00
CA ALA A 435 -16.72 -23.03 -10.41
C ALA A 435 -16.57 -21.64 -11.06
N ASP A 436 -16.99 -20.58 -10.37
CA ASP A 436 -16.81 -19.20 -10.84
C ASP A 436 -15.33 -18.79 -10.83
N VAL A 437 -14.56 -19.16 -9.80
CA VAL A 437 -13.09 -18.97 -9.78
C VAL A 437 -12.45 -19.65 -11.01
N GLY A 438 -12.89 -20.85 -11.36
CA GLY A 438 -12.45 -21.55 -12.57
C GLY A 438 -12.79 -20.79 -13.86
N ARG A 439 -13.95 -20.13 -13.94
CA ARG A 439 -14.33 -19.27 -15.08
C ARG A 439 -13.46 -18.02 -15.15
N VAL A 440 -13.11 -17.43 -14.01
CA VAL A 440 -12.15 -16.31 -13.96
C VAL A 440 -10.79 -16.75 -14.51
N PHE A 441 -10.24 -17.90 -14.08
CA PHE A 441 -8.99 -18.41 -14.67
C PHE A 441 -9.12 -18.72 -16.17
N THR A 442 -10.26 -19.25 -16.62
CA THR A 442 -10.52 -19.49 -18.04
C THR A 442 -10.47 -18.19 -18.85
N TYR A 443 -11.00 -17.11 -18.30
CA TYR A 443 -10.89 -15.77 -18.89
C TYR A 443 -9.44 -15.27 -18.92
N LEU A 444 -8.68 -15.46 -17.83
CA LEU A 444 -7.27 -15.06 -17.78
C LEU A 444 -6.40 -15.81 -18.80
N GLU A 445 -6.72 -17.07 -19.09
CA GLU A 445 -6.07 -17.86 -20.16
C GLU A 445 -6.45 -17.38 -21.56
N LYS A 446 -7.70 -16.94 -21.75
CA LYS A 446 -8.26 -16.56 -23.06
C LYS A 446 -9.13 -15.30 -22.94
N PRO A 447 -8.50 -14.11 -22.83
CA PRO A 447 -9.22 -12.86 -22.52
C PRO A 447 -10.10 -12.34 -23.66
N GLU A 448 -9.91 -12.84 -24.89
CA GLU A 448 -10.62 -12.39 -26.10
C GLU A 448 -12.15 -12.56 -26.03
N LYS A 449 -12.65 -13.44 -25.15
CA LYS A 449 -14.08 -13.69 -24.99
C LYS A 449 -14.50 -13.50 -23.52
N ASN A 450 -15.15 -12.37 -23.23
CA ASN A 450 -15.80 -12.09 -21.93
C ASN A 450 -16.90 -13.10 -21.53
N THR A 451 -17.22 -14.07 -22.39
CA THR A 451 -18.19 -15.15 -22.15
C THR A 451 -17.97 -15.90 -20.83
N ALA A 452 -16.71 -16.16 -20.45
CA ALA A 452 -16.42 -16.87 -19.20
C ALA A 452 -16.79 -16.03 -17.96
N LEU A 453 -16.43 -14.74 -17.94
CA LEU A 453 -16.81 -13.83 -16.85
C LEU A 453 -18.32 -13.60 -16.79
N LYS A 454 -18.98 -13.43 -17.96
CA LYS A 454 -20.45 -13.32 -18.04
C LYS A 454 -21.17 -14.55 -17.51
N ALA A 455 -20.53 -15.72 -17.56
CA ALA A 455 -21.09 -16.96 -17.05
C ALA A 455 -20.92 -17.13 -15.53
N CYS A 456 -20.19 -16.25 -14.83
CA CYS A 456 -20.15 -16.26 -13.36
C CYS A 456 -21.55 -16.01 -12.79
N ARG A 457 -21.93 -16.77 -11.76
CA ARG A 457 -23.30 -16.75 -11.19
C ARG A 457 -23.33 -16.26 -9.74
N VAL A 458 -22.29 -16.57 -8.97
CA VAL A 458 -22.18 -16.32 -7.54
C VAL A 458 -21.22 -15.17 -7.25
N LEU A 459 -20.13 -15.07 -8.02
CA LEU A 459 -19.12 -14.03 -7.86
C LEU A 459 -19.45 -12.81 -8.73
N PRO A 460 -19.70 -11.62 -8.15
CA PRO A 460 -19.61 -10.38 -8.90
C PRO A 460 -18.16 -10.15 -9.34
N VAL A 461 -17.96 -9.96 -10.64
CA VAL A 461 -16.62 -9.84 -11.25
C VAL A 461 -16.49 -8.56 -12.06
N SER A 462 -15.35 -7.89 -11.93
CA SER A 462 -14.98 -6.80 -12.83
C SER A 462 -14.30 -7.36 -14.09
N PRO A 463 -14.48 -6.74 -15.26
CA PRO A 463 -15.21 -5.48 -15.48
C PRO A 463 -16.68 -5.65 -15.92
N ILE A 464 -17.32 -6.79 -15.61
CA ILE A 464 -18.59 -7.17 -16.26
C ILE A 464 -19.81 -6.95 -15.35
N THR A 465 -19.83 -7.57 -14.17
CA THR A 465 -21.06 -7.71 -13.36
C THR A 465 -20.97 -7.02 -12.00
N MET A 466 -19.78 -6.59 -11.56
CA MET A 466 -19.59 -6.11 -10.19
C MET A 466 -20.45 -4.89 -9.86
N ARG A 467 -20.43 -3.86 -10.72
CA ARG A 467 -21.19 -2.62 -10.48
C ARG A 467 -22.69 -2.88 -10.45
N SER A 468 -23.23 -3.58 -11.46
CA SER A 468 -24.67 -3.88 -11.53
C SER A 468 -25.14 -4.74 -10.36
N ALA A 469 -24.36 -5.73 -9.93
CA ALA A 469 -24.70 -6.58 -8.80
C ALA A 469 -24.86 -5.79 -7.49
N PHE A 470 -23.99 -4.81 -7.21
CA PHE A 470 -24.11 -3.98 -6.01
C PHE A 470 -25.23 -2.94 -6.11
N ILE A 471 -25.49 -2.39 -7.30
CA ILE A 471 -26.66 -1.54 -7.54
C ILE A 471 -27.95 -2.31 -7.25
N GLU A 472 -28.08 -3.54 -7.75
CA GLU A 472 -29.26 -4.39 -7.51
C GLU A 472 -29.48 -4.71 -6.02
N LEU A 473 -28.39 -4.88 -5.25
CA LEU A 473 -28.48 -5.08 -3.80
C LEU A 473 -29.00 -3.81 -3.10
N MET A 474 -28.50 -2.64 -3.48
CA MET A 474 -28.99 -1.36 -2.94
C MET A 474 -30.45 -1.08 -3.34
N ASP A 475 -30.85 -1.43 -4.57
CA ASP A 475 -32.25 -1.39 -5.02
C ASP A 475 -33.17 -2.21 -4.12
N LYS A 476 -32.72 -3.40 -3.71
CA LYS A 476 -33.48 -4.26 -2.79
C LYS A 476 -33.60 -3.62 -1.42
N GLU A 477 -32.54 -3.01 -0.89
CA GLU A 477 -32.62 -2.28 0.40
C GLU A 477 -33.64 -1.14 0.36
N ILE A 478 -33.69 -0.38 -0.74
CA ILE A 478 -34.67 0.69 -0.94
C ILE A 478 -36.09 0.11 -0.98
N LYS A 479 -36.31 -0.97 -1.74
CA LYS A 479 -37.62 -1.64 -1.81
C LYS A 479 -38.06 -2.18 -0.46
N HIS A 480 -37.15 -2.81 0.28
CA HIS A 480 -37.41 -3.32 1.64
C HIS A 480 -37.78 -2.20 2.59
N HIS A 481 -37.06 -1.07 2.53
CA HIS A 481 -37.36 0.11 3.34
C HIS A 481 -38.76 0.67 3.07
N LYS A 482 -39.12 0.84 1.78
CA LYS A 482 -40.45 1.31 1.37
C LYS A 482 -41.57 0.35 1.81
N ALA A 483 -41.27 -0.93 1.92
CA ALA A 483 -42.19 -1.96 2.43
C ALA A 483 -42.17 -2.10 3.96
N GLY A 484 -41.48 -1.24 4.71
CA GLY A 484 -41.39 -1.29 6.17
C GLY A 484 -40.54 -2.44 6.73
N LYS A 485 -39.72 -3.09 5.90
CA LYS A 485 -38.84 -4.20 6.29
C LYS A 485 -37.45 -3.72 6.72
N SER A 486 -36.72 -4.58 7.43
CA SER A 486 -35.32 -4.32 7.82
C SER A 486 -34.49 -3.99 6.57
N SER A 487 -33.79 -2.86 6.62
CA SER A 487 -33.04 -2.31 5.48
C SER A 487 -31.82 -1.54 5.97
N GLY A 488 -30.71 -1.67 5.24
CA GLY A 488 -29.45 -1.05 5.61
C GLY A 488 -28.30 -1.42 4.68
N ILE A 489 -27.38 -0.48 4.52
CA ILE A 489 -26.19 -0.59 3.68
C ILE A 489 -24.97 -0.26 4.55
N THR A 490 -24.00 -1.17 4.65
CA THR A 490 -22.72 -0.93 5.31
C THR A 490 -21.58 -1.31 4.38
N ILE A 491 -20.73 -0.34 4.05
CA ILE A 491 -19.67 -0.47 3.06
C ILE A 491 -18.32 -0.11 3.70
N LYS A 492 -17.38 -1.04 3.65
CA LYS A 492 -15.97 -0.84 4.02
C LYS A 492 -15.11 -0.98 2.77
N LEU A 493 -14.24 0.00 2.52
CA LEU A 493 -13.34 0.00 1.37
C LEU A 493 -12.15 0.95 1.58
N ASN A 494 -11.17 0.94 0.67
CA ASN A 494 -10.06 1.90 0.73
C ASN A 494 -10.36 3.19 -0.01
N SER A 495 -11.14 3.14 -1.10
CA SER A 495 -11.44 4.32 -1.92
C SER A 495 -12.81 4.25 -2.60
N LEU A 496 -13.59 5.32 -2.47
CA LEU A 496 -14.95 5.48 -3.01
C LEU A 496 -15.00 6.70 -3.93
N VAL A 497 -15.12 6.43 -5.23
CA VAL A 497 -15.10 7.43 -6.31
C VAL A 497 -16.15 7.16 -7.39
N ASP A 498 -16.60 5.90 -7.57
CA ASP A 498 -17.55 5.54 -8.63
C ASP A 498 -18.90 6.26 -8.49
N GLU A 499 -19.24 7.07 -9.50
CA GLU A 499 -20.42 7.94 -9.49
C GLU A 499 -21.74 7.15 -9.45
N ALA A 500 -21.84 6.03 -10.18
CA ALA A 500 -23.07 5.25 -10.25
C ALA A 500 -23.39 4.61 -8.89
N LEU A 501 -22.40 4.04 -8.21
CA LEU A 501 -22.56 3.47 -6.88
C LEU A 501 -22.83 4.56 -5.82
N MET A 502 -22.16 5.70 -5.90
CA MET A 502 -22.44 6.85 -5.02
C MET A 502 -23.84 7.41 -5.23
N ALA A 503 -24.30 7.55 -6.48
CA ALA A 503 -25.65 7.99 -6.81
C ALA A 503 -26.70 7.04 -6.22
N LYS A 504 -26.45 5.72 -6.29
CA LYS A 504 -27.38 4.74 -5.72
C LYS A 504 -27.43 4.77 -4.19
N MET A 505 -26.29 4.97 -3.52
CA MET A 505 -26.25 5.20 -2.08
C MET A 505 -26.95 6.51 -1.68
N THR A 506 -26.81 7.54 -2.50
CA THR A 506 -27.49 8.84 -2.31
C THR A 506 -29.01 8.65 -2.38
N GLU A 507 -29.50 7.90 -3.36
CA GLU A 507 -30.91 7.53 -3.47
C GLU A 507 -31.40 6.78 -2.22
N ALA A 508 -30.63 5.79 -1.75
CA ALA A 508 -30.97 5.05 -0.54
C ALA A 508 -31.05 5.95 0.71
N ALA A 509 -30.11 6.89 0.87
CA ALA A 509 -30.10 7.85 1.97
C ALA A 509 -31.28 8.85 1.91
N ILE A 510 -31.66 9.29 0.71
CA ILE A 510 -32.87 10.12 0.49
C ILE A 510 -34.13 9.35 0.88
N GLU A 511 -34.19 8.05 0.56
CA GLU A 511 -35.37 7.24 0.87
C GLU A 511 -35.51 6.89 2.36
N GLY A 512 -34.41 6.95 3.12
CA GLY A 512 -34.39 6.71 4.58
C GLY A 512 -33.70 5.41 5.00
N VAL A 513 -33.06 4.71 4.05
CA VAL A 513 -32.20 3.56 4.31
C VAL A 513 -30.99 4.00 5.13
N LYS A 514 -30.62 3.24 6.17
CA LYS A 514 -29.42 3.54 6.95
C LYS A 514 -28.17 3.19 6.13
N VAL A 515 -27.27 4.15 5.93
CA VAL A 515 -26.00 3.94 5.21
C VAL A 515 -24.82 4.21 6.15
N ASN A 516 -23.94 3.23 6.32
CA ASN A 516 -22.68 3.37 7.05
C ASN A 516 -21.49 3.13 6.11
N LEU A 517 -20.48 4.01 6.16
CA LEU A 517 -19.27 3.92 5.36
C LEU A 517 -18.03 3.88 6.26
N ILE A 518 -17.12 2.96 5.97
CA ILE A 518 -15.75 2.92 6.53
C ILE A 518 -14.78 3.06 5.35
N VAL A 519 -14.26 4.26 5.14
CA VAL A 519 -13.38 4.57 4.00
C VAL A 519 -12.07 5.15 4.51
N ARG A 520 -10.99 4.36 4.46
CA ARG A 520 -9.70 4.82 5.01
C ARG A 520 -8.97 5.86 4.15
N GLY A 521 -9.26 5.90 2.84
CA GLY A 521 -8.54 6.68 1.84
C GLY A 521 -9.43 7.72 1.16
N ILE A 522 -9.53 7.66 -0.17
CA ILE A 522 -10.27 8.64 -0.97
C ILE A 522 -11.78 8.42 -0.79
N CYS A 523 -12.54 9.45 -0.43
CA CYS A 523 -13.99 9.40 -0.37
C CYS A 523 -14.58 10.63 -1.06
N CYS A 524 -15.27 10.43 -2.18
CA CYS A 524 -15.97 11.48 -2.92
C CYS A 524 -17.45 11.59 -2.52
N MET A 525 -17.96 10.66 -1.70
CA MET A 525 -19.34 10.67 -1.23
C MET A 525 -19.59 11.81 -0.25
N VAL A 526 -20.69 12.52 -0.44
CA VAL A 526 -21.20 13.54 0.48
C VAL A 526 -21.93 12.84 1.63
N SER A 527 -21.52 13.09 2.88
CA SER A 527 -22.12 12.44 4.06
C SER A 527 -23.39 13.14 4.55
N GLU A 528 -23.50 14.45 4.31
CA GLU A 528 -24.61 15.29 4.74
C GLU A 528 -25.28 16.01 3.56
N ASN A 529 -26.61 15.89 3.44
CA ASN A 529 -27.41 16.61 2.45
C ASN A 529 -28.81 16.88 3.02
N LYS A 530 -29.37 18.07 2.78
CA LYS A 530 -30.73 18.44 3.22
C LYS A 530 -31.82 17.49 2.72
N LYS A 531 -31.60 16.80 1.60
CA LYS A 531 -32.53 15.82 1.03
C LYS A 531 -32.46 14.46 1.72
N PHE A 532 -31.44 14.19 2.53
CA PHE A 532 -31.30 12.90 3.22
C PHE A 532 -32.29 12.82 4.37
N LYS A 533 -33.12 11.77 4.39
CA LYS A 533 -33.97 11.48 5.55
C LYS A 533 -33.14 10.96 6.73
N LYS A 534 -32.01 10.30 6.45
CA LYS A 534 -31.00 9.91 7.45
C LYS A 534 -29.61 10.27 6.93
N THR A 535 -28.83 10.93 7.79
CA THR A 535 -27.43 11.23 7.49
C THR A 535 -26.62 9.95 7.30
N ILE A 536 -25.69 9.97 6.34
CA ILE A 536 -24.78 8.85 6.11
C ILE A 536 -23.70 8.89 7.19
N LYS A 537 -23.57 7.80 7.95
CA LYS A 537 -22.48 7.67 8.94
C LYS A 537 -21.21 7.25 8.22
N ALA A 538 -20.34 8.20 7.89
CA ALA A 538 -19.08 7.95 7.19
C ALA A 538 -17.87 8.19 8.11
N ILE A 539 -17.01 7.18 8.26
CA ILE A 539 -15.81 7.25 9.10
C ILE A 539 -14.56 6.78 8.35
N SER A 540 -13.39 7.26 8.78
CA SER A 540 -12.08 6.78 8.34
C SER A 540 -11.28 6.31 9.54
N ILE A 541 -10.71 5.11 9.44
CA ILE A 541 -9.87 4.52 10.48
C ILE A 541 -8.45 4.46 9.94
N VAL A 542 -7.54 5.19 10.59
CA VAL A 542 -6.10 5.15 10.30
C VAL A 542 -5.38 4.91 11.62
N ASP A 543 -4.87 3.70 11.77
CA ASP A 543 -4.24 3.16 12.98
C ASP A 543 -2.98 2.36 12.59
N GLU A 544 -2.43 1.55 13.51
CA GLU A 544 -1.20 0.79 13.32
C GLU A 544 -1.26 -0.17 12.13
N TYR A 545 -2.33 -0.96 12.02
CA TYR A 545 -2.57 -1.79 10.86
C TYR A 545 -3.26 -1.01 9.76
N LEU A 546 -2.84 -1.25 8.54
CA LEU A 546 -3.38 -0.60 7.37
C LEU A 546 -4.72 -1.27 6.99
N GLU A 547 -5.85 -0.63 7.32
CA GLU A 547 -7.21 -1.10 7.05
C GLU A 547 -7.46 -1.34 5.55
N HIS A 548 -7.25 -2.55 5.02
CA HIS A 548 -7.17 -2.81 3.58
C HIS A 548 -8.35 -3.59 3.00
N ALA A 549 -9.04 -4.38 3.83
CA ALA A 549 -10.17 -5.19 3.44
C ALA A 549 -11.31 -4.36 2.84
N ARG A 550 -11.97 -4.91 1.81
CA ARG A 550 -13.26 -4.42 1.35
C ARG A 550 -14.36 -5.40 1.76
N VAL A 551 -15.38 -4.88 2.43
CA VAL A 551 -16.51 -5.64 2.96
C VAL A 551 -17.80 -4.90 2.67
N PHE A 552 -18.80 -5.62 2.16
CA PHE A 552 -20.10 -5.06 1.81
C PHE A 552 -21.20 -5.84 2.52
N ILE A 553 -22.04 -5.16 3.30
CA ILE A 553 -23.12 -5.76 4.07
C ILE A 553 -24.42 -5.06 3.70
N PHE A 554 -25.41 -5.87 3.30
CA PHE A 554 -26.78 -5.45 2.99
C PHE A 554 -27.75 -6.18 3.90
N GLU A 555 -28.67 -5.46 4.52
CA GLU A 555 -29.56 -6.00 5.55
C GLU A 555 -30.57 -7.02 5.00
N ASN A 556 -31.05 -6.79 3.78
CA ASN A 556 -31.85 -7.68 2.97
C ASN A 556 -33.03 -8.31 3.73
N ALA A 557 -33.85 -7.47 4.36
CA ALA A 557 -35.02 -7.88 5.15
C ALA A 557 -34.70 -8.87 6.29
N GLY A 558 -33.48 -8.83 6.83
CA GLY A 558 -33.01 -9.67 7.93
C GLY A 558 -32.18 -10.89 7.50
N ASP A 559 -32.18 -11.26 6.21
CA ASP A 559 -31.24 -12.26 5.67
C ASP A 559 -30.01 -11.56 5.08
N GLN A 560 -29.16 -11.08 5.98
CA GLN A 560 -28.03 -10.22 5.63
C GLN A 560 -27.13 -10.86 4.57
N LYS A 561 -26.82 -10.08 3.52
CA LYS A 561 -25.87 -10.46 2.47
C LYS A 561 -24.52 -9.80 2.76
N VAL A 562 -23.48 -10.61 2.88
CA VAL A 562 -22.12 -10.15 3.20
C VAL A 562 -21.17 -10.58 2.10
N TYR A 563 -20.33 -9.65 1.63
CA TYR A 563 -19.33 -9.90 0.60
C TYR A 563 -17.96 -9.39 1.05
N ILE A 564 -16.91 -10.11 0.68
CA ILE A 564 -15.52 -9.61 0.67
C ILE A 564 -15.10 -9.32 -0.77
N SER A 565 -14.20 -8.38 -1.00
CA SER A 565 -13.79 -8.02 -2.37
C SER A 565 -12.34 -7.58 -2.49
N SER A 566 -11.74 -7.85 -3.65
CA SER A 566 -10.45 -7.29 -4.04
C SER A 566 -10.56 -5.86 -4.60
N ALA A 567 -11.76 -5.43 -5.00
CA ALA A 567 -12.02 -4.13 -5.63
C ALA A 567 -12.44 -3.04 -4.63
N ASP A 568 -11.84 -1.86 -4.80
CA ASP A 568 -12.45 -0.60 -4.37
C ASP A 568 -13.55 -0.16 -5.36
N TRP A 569 -14.35 0.83 -4.97
CA TRP A 569 -15.34 1.45 -5.86
C TRP A 569 -14.73 2.65 -6.58
N MET A 570 -13.82 2.35 -7.49
CA MET A 570 -13.21 3.31 -8.43
C MET A 570 -13.39 2.80 -9.85
N VAL A 571 -13.46 3.71 -10.83
CA VAL A 571 -13.62 3.38 -12.27
C VAL A 571 -12.59 2.35 -12.72
N ARG A 572 -11.31 2.57 -12.41
CA ARG A 572 -10.25 1.62 -12.76
C ARG A 572 -10.46 0.20 -12.20
N ASN A 573 -11.05 0.05 -11.02
CA ASN A 573 -11.29 -1.25 -10.40
C ASN A 573 -12.52 -1.95 -11.01
N LEU A 574 -13.51 -1.17 -11.41
CA LEU A 574 -14.78 -1.69 -11.92
C LEU A 574 -14.76 -1.91 -13.43
N ASP A 575 -13.96 -1.17 -14.20
CA ASP A 575 -13.99 -1.18 -15.66
C ASP A 575 -12.67 -1.62 -16.33
N HIS A 576 -11.53 -1.45 -15.64
CA HIS A 576 -10.20 -1.64 -16.25
C HIS A 576 -9.33 -2.68 -15.53
N ARG A 577 -9.95 -3.46 -14.63
CA ARG A 577 -9.27 -4.52 -13.87
C ARG A 577 -10.12 -5.76 -13.79
N VAL A 578 -9.43 -6.90 -13.69
CA VAL A 578 -10.05 -8.16 -13.28
C VAL A 578 -10.03 -8.20 -11.76
N GLU A 579 -11.21 -8.13 -11.15
CA GLU A 579 -11.43 -8.14 -9.71
C GLU A 579 -12.57 -9.12 -9.37
N VAL A 580 -12.59 -9.60 -8.13
CA VAL A 580 -13.59 -10.56 -7.65
C VAL A 580 -14.15 -10.09 -6.31
N ALA A 581 -15.47 -10.09 -6.20
CA ALA A 581 -16.18 -10.08 -4.93
C ALA A 581 -16.72 -11.49 -4.64
N CYS A 582 -16.68 -11.91 -3.38
CA CYS A 582 -17.11 -13.23 -2.93
C CYS A 582 -18.15 -13.10 -1.82
N PRO A 583 -19.35 -13.72 -1.96
CA PRO A 583 -20.31 -13.79 -0.87
C PRO A 583 -19.79 -14.72 0.23
N ILE A 584 -20.04 -14.34 1.48
CA ILE A 584 -19.85 -15.21 2.65
C ILE A 584 -21.16 -15.97 2.86
N ILE A 585 -21.16 -17.27 2.58
CA ILE A 585 -22.37 -18.11 2.60
C ILE A 585 -22.63 -18.63 4.02
N SER A 586 -21.58 -19.09 4.72
CA SER A 586 -21.69 -19.59 6.09
C SER A 586 -22.29 -18.54 7.03
N LYS A 587 -23.31 -18.93 7.79
CA LYS A 587 -23.98 -18.05 8.76
C LYS A 587 -23.04 -17.64 9.90
N GLU A 588 -22.17 -18.55 10.33
CA GLU A 588 -21.16 -18.30 11.37
C GLU A 588 -20.16 -17.25 10.89
N LEU A 589 -19.52 -17.48 9.74
CA LEU A 589 -18.54 -16.54 9.18
C LEU A 589 -19.15 -15.17 8.85
N LYS A 590 -20.42 -15.13 8.44
CA LYS A 590 -21.17 -13.87 8.26
C LYS A 590 -21.27 -13.10 9.57
N LYS A 591 -21.68 -13.78 10.64
CA LYS A 591 -21.82 -13.18 11.97
C LYS A 591 -20.48 -12.64 12.46
N ASP A 592 -19.40 -13.41 12.31
CA ASP A 592 -18.06 -13.01 12.77
C ASP A 592 -17.56 -11.78 12.01
N LEU A 593 -17.72 -11.77 10.68
CA LEU A 593 -17.33 -10.62 9.87
C LEU A 593 -18.18 -9.38 10.18
N ILE A 594 -19.48 -9.54 10.42
CA ILE A 594 -20.36 -8.44 10.85
C ILE A 594 -19.95 -7.91 12.23
N ASN A 595 -19.58 -8.78 13.18
CA ASN A 595 -19.07 -8.37 14.50
C ASN A 595 -17.80 -7.53 14.36
N ILE A 596 -16.85 -7.95 13.51
CA ILE A 596 -15.63 -7.19 13.21
C ILE A 596 -15.97 -5.81 12.65
N ILE A 597 -16.87 -5.73 11.66
CA ILE A 597 -17.29 -4.44 11.09
C ILE A 597 -18.00 -3.56 12.13
N ASN A 598 -18.81 -4.15 13.01
CA ASN A 598 -19.47 -3.41 14.09
C ASN A 598 -18.47 -2.85 15.11
N LEU A 599 -17.40 -3.59 15.44
CA LEU A 599 -16.30 -3.08 16.29
C LEU A 599 -15.62 -1.87 15.63
N GLN A 600 -15.47 -1.87 14.32
CA GLN A 600 -14.93 -0.73 13.57
C GLN A 600 -15.90 0.46 13.54
N LEU A 601 -17.20 0.23 13.34
CA LEU A 601 -18.22 1.28 13.39
C LEU A 601 -18.40 1.89 14.78
N ALA A 602 -18.05 1.15 15.83
CA ALA A 602 -18.09 1.58 17.23
C ALA A 602 -16.78 2.21 17.70
N GLU A 603 -15.77 2.31 16.85
CA GLU A 603 -14.46 2.84 17.23
C GLU A 603 -14.54 4.33 17.63
N ASN A 604 -13.92 4.68 18.74
CA ASN A 604 -13.91 6.05 19.28
C ASN A 604 -12.51 6.54 19.72
N ASP A 605 -11.44 5.88 19.25
CA ASP A 605 -10.04 6.28 19.54
C ASP A 605 -9.29 6.80 18.29
N LYS A 606 -9.25 6.03 17.18
CA LYS A 606 -8.51 6.40 15.96
C LYS A 606 -9.42 6.78 14.78
N ALA A 607 -10.73 6.61 14.93
CA ALA A 607 -11.73 6.88 13.92
C ALA A 607 -11.96 8.38 13.77
N ARG A 608 -12.04 8.82 12.51
CA ARG A 608 -12.30 10.19 12.11
C ARG A 608 -13.61 10.27 11.35
N ILE A 609 -14.32 11.37 11.51
CA ILE A 609 -15.55 11.66 10.77
C ILE A 609 -15.17 12.10 9.36
N LEU A 610 -15.80 11.48 8.36
CA LEU A 610 -15.74 11.93 6.97
C LEU A 610 -16.88 12.91 6.73
N ASP A 611 -16.62 14.19 7.01
CA ASP A 611 -17.54 15.28 6.74
C ASP A 611 -17.28 15.95 5.38
N ASN A 612 -18.26 16.70 4.90
CA ASN A 612 -18.19 17.39 3.61
C ASN A 612 -17.08 18.46 3.54
N GLN A 613 -16.59 18.92 4.70
CA GLN A 613 -15.51 19.90 4.82
C GLN A 613 -14.12 19.25 4.93
N GLN A 614 -14.05 17.91 4.97
CA GLN A 614 -12.83 17.12 5.08
C GLN A 614 -11.97 17.46 6.31
N ARG A 615 -12.60 17.82 7.43
CA ARG A 615 -11.90 18.29 8.65
C ARG A 615 -11.14 17.19 9.39
N ASN A 616 -11.45 15.92 9.14
CA ASN A 616 -10.78 14.76 9.77
C ASN A 616 -10.86 14.78 11.30
N ASN A 617 -11.92 15.37 11.87
CA ASN A 617 -12.16 15.39 13.31
C ASN A 617 -12.30 13.96 13.83
N TYR A 618 -11.68 13.66 14.97
CA TYR A 618 -11.92 12.41 15.68
C TYR A 618 -13.39 12.30 16.09
N ILE A 619 -13.89 11.06 16.15
CA ILE A 619 -15.23 10.81 16.69
C ILE A 619 -15.25 11.27 18.16
N PRO A 620 -16.16 12.18 18.55
CA PRO A 620 -16.22 12.65 19.92
C PRO A 620 -16.67 11.51 20.84
N ARG A 621 -15.95 11.34 21.95
CA ARG A 621 -16.27 10.37 22.99
C ARG A 621 -17.09 11.05 24.07
N LYS A 622 -18.18 10.40 24.53
CA LYS A 622 -18.95 10.92 25.67
C LYS A 622 -18.18 10.72 26.98
N GLU A 623 -18.49 11.55 27.97
CA GLU A 623 -17.97 11.38 29.33
C GLU A 623 -18.38 9.98 29.85
N HIS A 624 -17.43 9.22 30.37
CA HIS A 624 -17.56 7.81 30.81
C HIS A 624 -17.76 6.74 29.73
N GLU A 625 -17.73 7.06 28.44
CA GLU A 625 -17.77 6.05 27.39
C GLU A 625 -16.45 5.27 27.31
N PRO A 626 -16.47 3.92 27.28
CA PRO A 626 -15.25 3.13 27.21
C PRO A 626 -14.49 3.37 25.90
N VAL A 627 -13.16 3.30 25.96
CA VAL A 627 -12.31 3.42 24.77
C VAL A 627 -12.39 2.16 23.93
N ILE A 628 -12.83 2.32 22.69
CA ILE A 628 -12.90 1.28 21.67
C ILE A 628 -11.88 1.64 20.59
N ARG A 629 -10.71 1.00 20.66
CA ARG A 629 -9.74 0.95 19.58
C ARG A 629 -9.94 -0.35 18.80
N SER A 630 -10.53 -0.24 17.62
CA SER A 630 -11.08 -1.38 16.86
C SER A 630 -10.05 -2.48 16.63
N GLN A 631 -8.82 -2.15 16.25
CA GLN A 631 -7.76 -3.13 15.99
C GLN A 631 -7.41 -3.97 17.23
N LYS A 632 -7.35 -3.35 18.41
CA LYS A 632 -7.13 -4.08 19.67
C LYS A 632 -8.33 -4.99 19.99
N LYS A 633 -9.55 -4.49 19.80
CA LYS A 633 -10.77 -5.26 20.04
C LYS A 633 -10.94 -6.44 19.08
N ILE A 634 -10.53 -6.30 17.82
CA ILE A 634 -10.55 -7.39 16.85
C ILE A 634 -9.52 -8.46 17.23
N TYR A 635 -8.34 -8.06 17.69
CA TYR A 635 -7.35 -9.02 18.21
C TYR A 635 -7.88 -9.77 19.44
N GLU A 636 -8.44 -9.06 20.43
CA GLU A 636 -9.07 -9.68 21.62
C GLU A 636 -10.21 -10.64 21.24
N TYR A 637 -11.06 -10.24 20.28
CA TYR A 637 -12.14 -11.05 19.75
C TYR A 637 -11.60 -12.35 19.12
N THR A 638 -10.62 -12.22 18.21
CA THR A 638 -9.98 -13.35 17.52
C THR A 638 -9.33 -14.32 18.51
N LYS A 639 -8.65 -13.79 19.54
CA LYS A 639 -8.04 -14.59 20.59
C LYS A 639 -9.07 -15.37 21.40
N LYS A 640 -10.17 -14.73 21.78
CA LYS A 640 -11.24 -15.36 22.55
C LYS A 640 -11.91 -16.47 21.76
N GLU A 641 -12.18 -16.27 20.47
CA GLU A 641 -12.74 -17.31 19.59
C GLU A 641 -11.80 -18.51 19.47
N ALA A 642 -10.49 -18.25 19.37
CA ALA A 642 -9.49 -19.29 19.30
C ALA A 642 -9.46 -20.14 20.59
N GLU A 643 -9.41 -19.49 21.76
CA GLU A 643 -9.41 -20.15 23.06
C GLU A 643 -10.70 -20.97 23.31
N GLN A 644 -11.86 -20.43 22.92
CA GLN A 644 -13.14 -21.13 23.06
C GLN A 644 -13.20 -22.39 22.19
N SER A 645 -12.74 -22.30 20.94
CA SER A 645 -12.70 -23.44 20.02
C SER A 645 -11.78 -24.56 20.52
N ILE A 646 -10.62 -24.20 21.08
CA ILE A 646 -9.68 -25.17 21.66
C ILE A 646 -10.30 -25.86 22.88
N LYS A 647 -10.97 -25.11 23.77
CA LYS A 647 -11.66 -25.68 24.95
C LYS A 647 -12.80 -26.63 24.57
N VAL A 648 -13.53 -26.35 23.50
CA VAL A 648 -14.59 -27.23 22.99
C VAL A 648 -14.01 -28.52 22.41
N LYS A 649 -12.84 -28.47 21.76
CA LYS A 649 -12.16 -29.67 21.23
C LYS A 649 -11.49 -30.53 22.32
N ALA A 650 -11.10 -29.93 23.44
CA ALA A 650 -10.48 -30.64 24.56
C ALA A 650 -11.48 -31.36 25.48
N LYS A 651 -12.78 -31.02 25.35
CA LYS A 651 -13.90 -31.71 26.00
C LYS A 651 -14.49 -32.73 25.04
#